data_AF-A0AAE0H310-F1
#
_entry.id   AF-A0AAE0H310-F1
#
_cell.length_a   1.000
_cell.length_b   1.000
_cell.length_c   1.000
_cell.angle_alpha   90.00
_cell.angle_beta   90.00
_cell.angle_gamma   90.00
#
_symmetry.space_group_name_H-M   'P 1'
#
loop_
_entity.id
_entity.type
_entity.pdbx_description
1 polymer ?
#
loop_
_entity_poly.entity_id
_entity_poly.type
_entity_poly.pdbx_seq_one_letter_code
_entity_poly.pdbx_strand_id
1 'polypeptide(L)'
;MLTSFAVTEIKVLLKEREVEARKIAVKISKEYQLYKDAGEGKKACEGYNACSDSLSVSICDPDYGSTEGCDCAGRAVSKGVSVVKESSKVSTFTEITQVACYTQNLQSTFRTLDEEAEGSLKWIYYGSVEGVLVNYPGILWEREANKDCSPEYDPTFRPWYVQGATGPKNVVVIIDQSGSMKGFDRMQNAIEAAVSVVEGLVHTDYLSVVAFGSYATSPNSYLVPASESYRKSVVSWIKSLEPYGNTCFKCGFTKAFEILRRSEAQSFSAGCNTAILFLTDGDPTDSLPNTIAYINEQRVDTQYLFYYTLGSGVTKDLVRQMACGTDGVYKHVDDGDSFDLRQAFGSYTRVFSAMLAEAQVSNVAYSEPYYSVPDIFGEVTSVVVPVYDNSSTPWVFLGVASADVPVCVLERLVTDDMHSDSATTGDTVQGCTCLSSYTYDGKSFEGCTTYDWSSAWCGTESCGICDEQVTPGGCWDICQPNENLAVVEDLLRNLSAVCATTTRPSACTLEALRGSETCGVCGVEDRALLTPAILATSDSTWEADGYSATDDTRNDDLCDSRFSNEVCYECPASMTPSCTKEKCETAVKNRQESDKAGVCSSGSSETDVVLIVCVILAVVLASLVVFFVCRKYFKRKSAPMGDGGRASVELESTDHNNIPVAMPVNVPQHVSVPGAVTQLPPYSANHGTNAYHSVQPPPHLPLSSQGGNSGSHQAQAPIYTF
;
A
#
# COMPACT_ATOMS: atom_id res chain seq x y z
N MET A 1 28.13 -9.94 -3.48
CA MET A 1 27.46 -11.04 -4.21
C MET A 1 26.85 -11.97 -3.19
N LEU A 2 25.54 -12.17 -3.18
CA LEU A 2 24.95 -13.39 -2.64
C LEU A 2 25.58 -14.57 -3.40
N THR A 3 25.92 -15.68 -2.74
CA THR A 3 26.24 -16.86 -3.54
C THR A 3 24.96 -17.32 -4.25
N SER A 4 25.12 -18.07 -5.33
CA SER A 4 23.97 -18.72 -6.01
C SER A 4 23.17 -19.62 -5.06
N PHE A 5 23.71 -20.00 -3.89
CA PHE A 5 23.10 -20.94 -2.97
C PHE A 5 22.01 -20.29 -2.09
N ALA A 6 22.30 -19.21 -1.35
CA ALA A 6 21.29 -18.51 -0.53
C ALA A 6 20.06 -18.07 -1.33
N VAL A 7 20.30 -17.51 -2.52
CA VAL A 7 19.22 -17.12 -3.44
C VAL A 7 18.37 -18.33 -3.85
N THR A 8 19.00 -19.49 -4.02
CA THR A 8 18.29 -20.72 -4.38
C THR A 8 17.43 -21.20 -3.21
N GLU A 9 17.95 -21.21 -1.98
CA GLU A 9 17.19 -21.63 -0.79
C GLU A 9 16.00 -20.71 -0.52
N ILE A 10 16.19 -19.39 -0.60
CA ILE A 10 15.09 -18.42 -0.49
C ILE A 10 14.03 -18.70 -1.55
N LYS A 11 14.44 -18.90 -2.81
CA LYS A 11 13.49 -19.21 -3.90
C LYS A 11 12.75 -20.53 -3.68
N VAL A 12 13.38 -21.55 -3.09
CA VAL A 12 12.72 -22.82 -2.75
C VAL A 12 11.64 -22.59 -1.71
N LEU A 13 11.97 -21.91 -0.59
CA LEU A 13 11.01 -21.60 0.46
C LEU A 13 9.83 -20.76 -0.07
N LEU A 14 10.12 -19.72 -0.85
CA LEU A 14 9.10 -18.90 -1.50
C LEU A 14 8.24 -19.69 -2.48
N LYS A 15 8.80 -20.73 -3.12
CA LYS A 15 8.07 -21.59 -4.06
C LYS A 15 7.14 -22.57 -3.35
N GLU A 16 7.50 -23.06 -2.17
CA GLU A 16 6.60 -23.85 -1.32
C GLU A 16 5.38 -23.00 -0.94
N ARG A 17 5.63 -21.77 -0.46
CA ARG A 17 4.61 -20.78 -0.08
C ARG A 17 3.70 -20.37 -1.23
N GLU A 18 4.26 -20.32 -2.44
CA GLU A 18 3.46 -20.15 -3.66
C GLU A 18 2.45 -21.29 -3.88
N VAL A 19 2.86 -22.55 -3.68
CA VAL A 19 1.97 -23.71 -3.86
C VAL A 19 0.80 -23.63 -2.89
N GLU A 20 1.05 -23.23 -1.64
CA GLU A 20 0.00 -23.08 -0.63
C GLU A 20 -0.96 -21.93 -0.97
N ALA A 21 -0.45 -20.74 -1.30
CA ALA A 21 -1.29 -19.60 -1.70
C ALA A 21 -2.14 -19.90 -2.95
N ARG A 22 -1.59 -20.64 -3.92
CA ARG A 22 -2.35 -21.08 -5.11
C ARG A 22 -3.44 -22.08 -4.77
N LYS A 23 -3.18 -23.06 -3.89
CA LYS A 23 -4.20 -24.02 -3.44
C LYS A 23 -5.36 -23.28 -2.76
N ILE A 24 -5.09 -22.25 -1.96
CA ILE A 24 -6.11 -21.39 -1.34
C ILE A 24 -6.91 -20.67 -2.42
N ALA A 25 -6.26 -19.95 -3.35
CA ALA A 25 -6.93 -19.20 -4.41
C ALA A 25 -7.87 -20.08 -5.26
N VAL A 26 -7.38 -21.23 -5.73
CA VAL A 26 -8.17 -22.18 -6.54
C VAL A 26 -9.38 -22.71 -5.77
N LYS A 27 -9.21 -22.99 -4.47
CA LYS A 27 -10.30 -23.45 -3.62
C LYS A 27 -11.37 -22.36 -3.47
N ILE A 28 -10.98 -21.11 -3.23
CA ILE A 28 -11.91 -19.98 -3.09
C ILE A 28 -12.71 -19.77 -4.38
N SER A 29 -12.06 -19.73 -5.54
CA SER A 29 -12.74 -19.60 -6.83
C SER A 29 -13.82 -20.68 -7.02
N LYS A 30 -13.51 -21.92 -6.63
CA LYS A 30 -14.46 -23.04 -6.70
C LYS A 30 -15.61 -22.90 -5.71
N GLU A 31 -15.34 -22.55 -4.46
CA GLU A 31 -16.39 -22.38 -3.44
C GLU A 31 -17.30 -21.19 -3.74
N TYR A 32 -16.74 -20.10 -4.28
CA TYR A 32 -17.52 -18.95 -4.77
C TYR A 32 -18.50 -19.36 -5.88
N GLN A 33 -18.05 -20.20 -6.82
CA GLN A 33 -18.93 -20.71 -7.86
C GLN A 33 -20.06 -21.58 -7.30
N LEU A 34 -19.74 -22.48 -6.35
CA LEU A 34 -20.74 -23.30 -5.68
C LEU A 34 -21.75 -22.46 -4.89
N TYR A 35 -21.28 -21.36 -4.28
CA TYR A 35 -22.13 -20.40 -3.59
C TYR A 35 -23.10 -19.71 -4.54
N LYS A 36 -22.63 -19.25 -5.70
CA LYS A 36 -23.49 -18.67 -6.76
C LYS A 36 -24.52 -19.67 -7.29
N ASP A 37 -24.09 -20.90 -7.59
CA ASP A 37 -24.96 -21.95 -8.14
C ASP A 37 -26.05 -22.39 -7.16
N ALA A 38 -25.80 -22.31 -5.86
CA ALA A 38 -26.80 -22.61 -4.82
C ALA A 38 -27.89 -21.53 -4.68
N GLY A 39 -27.68 -20.35 -5.28
CA GLY A 39 -28.48 -19.16 -5.09
C GLY A 39 -28.09 -18.40 -3.84
N GLU A 40 -27.66 -17.15 -4.04
CA GLU A 40 -27.21 -16.24 -2.97
C GLU A 40 -28.25 -16.15 -1.84
N GLY A 41 -27.79 -16.25 -0.59
CA GLY A 41 -28.64 -16.17 0.60
C GLY A 41 -29.57 -17.37 0.86
N LYS A 42 -29.49 -18.48 0.10
CA LYS A 42 -30.39 -19.65 0.26
C LYS A 42 -29.85 -20.79 1.13
N LYS A 43 -28.60 -20.69 1.60
CA LYS A 43 -27.94 -21.73 2.39
C LYS A 43 -27.38 -21.13 3.67
N ALA A 44 -27.81 -21.67 4.82
CA ALA A 44 -27.26 -21.30 6.11
C ALA A 44 -25.74 -21.50 6.10
N CYS A 45 -25.00 -20.51 6.60
CA CYS A 45 -23.56 -20.57 6.69
C CYS A 45 -23.06 -20.07 8.05
N GLU A 46 -21.89 -20.56 8.44
CA GLU A 46 -21.29 -20.23 9.73
C GLU A 46 -19.89 -19.64 9.52
N GLY A 47 -19.61 -18.51 10.18
CA GLY A 47 -18.30 -17.87 10.20
C GLY A 47 -17.91 -17.46 11.62
N TYR A 48 -16.64 -17.62 12.00
CA TYR A 48 -16.18 -17.21 13.33
C TYR A 48 -15.75 -15.75 13.31
N ASN A 49 -16.35 -14.92 14.17
CA ASN A 49 -15.96 -13.53 14.30
C ASN A 49 -14.60 -13.42 15.01
N ALA A 50 -13.62 -12.77 14.36
CA ALA A 50 -12.31 -12.46 14.93
C ALA A 50 -12.39 -11.59 16.20
N CYS A 51 -13.47 -10.84 16.35
CA CYS A 51 -13.75 -9.89 17.44
C CYS A 51 -14.60 -10.49 18.57
N SER A 52 -14.84 -11.80 18.52
CA SER A 52 -15.56 -12.55 19.54
C SER A 52 -14.87 -12.49 20.92
N ASP A 53 -15.64 -12.73 21.99
CA ASP A 53 -15.11 -12.92 23.34
C ASP A 53 -14.32 -14.22 23.51
N SER A 54 -14.53 -15.20 22.62
CA SER A 54 -13.92 -16.52 22.69
C SER A 54 -13.72 -17.15 21.31
N LEU A 55 -12.72 -18.03 21.22
CA LEU A 55 -12.54 -18.92 20.09
C LEU A 55 -13.19 -20.27 20.39
N SER A 56 -13.58 -21.00 19.34
CA SER A 56 -13.76 -22.45 19.46
C SER A 56 -12.47 -23.11 19.97
N VAL A 57 -12.56 -24.34 20.52
CA VAL A 57 -11.46 -25.14 21.10
C VAL A 57 -10.07 -24.58 20.74
N SER A 58 -9.49 -23.80 21.66
CA SER A 58 -8.21 -23.15 21.46
C SER A 58 -7.12 -23.97 22.15
N ILE A 59 -5.95 -24.00 21.51
CA ILE A 59 -4.70 -24.42 22.12
C ILE A 59 -3.86 -23.17 22.39
N CYS A 60 -2.97 -23.27 23.36
CA CYS A 60 -1.99 -22.22 23.60
C CYS A 60 -0.72 -22.57 22.84
N ASP A 61 -0.44 -21.79 21.80
CA ASP A 61 0.65 -22.04 20.88
C ASP A 61 1.72 -20.95 21.06
N PRO A 62 2.91 -21.28 21.61
CA PRO A 62 3.97 -20.31 21.85
C PRO A 62 4.59 -19.77 20.55
N ASP A 63 4.42 -20.47 19.41
CA ASP A 63 4.92 -19.98 18.13
C ASP A 63 4.17 -18.71 17.67
N TYR A 64 2.96 -18.47 18.20
CA TYR A 64 2.10 -17.33 17.87
C TYR A 64 2.18 -16.19 18.91
N GLY A 65 3.26 -16.14 19.67
CA GLY A 65 3.51 -15.10 20.69
C GLY A 65 2.59 -15.24 21.89
N SER A 66 2.49 -14.22 22.73
CA SER A 66 1.55 -14.18 23.85
C SER A 66 0.46 -13.13 23.62
N THR A 67 -0.69 -13.32 24.26
CA THR A 67 -1.73 -12.28 24.43
C THR A 67 -1.74 -11.83 25.89
N GLU A 68 -1.78 -10.52 26.12
CA GLU A 68 -1.97 -9.96 27.46
C GLU A 68 -3.31 -10.44 28.04
N GLY A 69 -3.32 -10.96 29.28
CA GLY A 69 -4.55 -11.40 29.94
C GLY A 69 -5.07 -12.81 29.59
N CYS A 70 -4.24 -13.70 29.04
CA CYS A 70 -4.57 -15.13 28.90
C CYS A 70 -3.74 -16.01 29.86
N ASP A 71 -4.38 -16.94 30.56
CA ASP A 71 -3.80 -17.87 31.56
C ASP A 71 -2.86 -18.96 30.98
N CYS A 72 -2.25 -18.78 29.81
CA CYS A 72 -1.50 -19.85 29.15
C CYS A 72 -0.19 -19.45 28.48
N ALA A 73 0.72 -20.43 28.33
CA ALA A 73 2.08 -20.26 27.81
C ALA A 73 2.11 -20.12 26.28
N GLY A 74 1.50 -19.06 25.75
CA GLY A 74 1.39 -18.76 24.31
C GLY A 74 0.11 -18.00 23.98
N ARG A 75 -0.18 -17.81 22.69
CA ARG A 75 -1.41 -17.16 22.22
C ARG A 75 -2.47 -18.23 22.09
N ALA A 76 -3.70 -17.88 22.47
CA ALA A 76 -4.86 -18.73 22.20
C ALA A 76 -5.09 -18.78 20.68
N VAL A 77 -4.85 -19.94 20.10
CA VAL A 77 -4.97 -20.21 18.66
C VAL A 77 -5.90 -21.39 18.46
N SER A 78 -6.80 -21.31 17.50
CA SER A 78 -7.63 -22.44 17.09
C SER A 78 -7.20 -22.95 15.72
N LYS A 79 -6.51 -24.10 15.71
CA LYS A 79 -6.17 -24.83 14.47
C LYS A 79 -7.39 -25.53 13.84
N GLY A 80 -8.53 -25.52 14.54
CA GLY A 80 -9.77 -26.11 14.03
C GLY A 80 -10.53 -25.20 13.06
N VAL A 81 -10.35 -23.88 13.16
CA VAL A 81 -11.19 -22.89 12.48
C VAL A 81 -10.38 -21.73 11.92
N SER A 82 -10.93 -21.05 10.93
CA SER A 82 -10.49 -19.71 10.49
C SER A 82 -11.44 -18.65 11.04
N VAL A 83 -10.94 -17.43 11.23
CA VAL A 83 -11.74 -16.27 11.68
C VAL A 83 -11.97 -15.28 10.55
N VAL A 84 -13.09 -14.56 10.61
CA VAL A 84 -13.48 -13.50 9.70
C VAL A 84 -13.34 -12.16 10.42
N LYS A 85 -12.67 -11.20 9.77
CA LYS A 85 -12.51 -9.83 10.25
C LYS A 85 -12.86 -8.83 9.15
N GLU A 86 -13.69 -7.86 9.48
CA GLU A 86 -14.07 -6.76 8.62
C GLU A 86 -13.21 -5.51 8.88
N SER A 87 -13.07 -4.68 7.84
CA SER A 87 -12.61 -3.30 7.98
C SER A 87 -13.76 -2.39 8.41
N SER A 88 -13.45 -1.25 9.02
CA SER A 88 -14.45 -0.21 9.35
C SER A 88 -15.20 0.37 8.15
N LYS A 89 -14.74 0.12 6.91
CA LYS A 89 -15.40 0.60 5.69
C LYS A 89 -16.51 -0.32 5.22
N VAL A 90 -16.54 -1.57 5.70
CA VAL A 90 -17.58 -2.53 5.35
C VAL A 90 -18.86 -2.10 6.08
N SER A 91 -19.71 -1.40 5.34
CA SER A 91 -20.92 -0.80 5.90
C SER A 91 -22.12 -1.73 5.85
N THR A 92 -22.05 -2.83 5.09
CA THR A 92 -23.17 -3.76 4.91
C THR A 92 -22.87 -5.15 5.47
N PHE A 93 -23.82 -5.66 6.26
CA PHE A 93 -23.77 -7.03 6.79
C PHE A 93 -23.77 -8.08 5.67
N THR A 94 -24.41 -7.77 4.54
CA THR A 94 -24.47 -8.65 3.36
C THR A 94 -23.09 -8.96 2.80
N GLU A 95 -22.20 -7.97 2.69
CA GLU A 95 -20.82 -8.16 2.18
C GLU A 95 -20.03 -9.13 3.08
N ILE A 96 -20.09 -8.92 4.40
CA ILE A 96 -19.43 -9.81 5.39
C ILE A 96 -20.01 -11.23 5.30
N THR A 97 -21.34 -11.33 5.24
CA THR A 97 -22.07 -12.60 5.17
C THR A 97 -21.68 -13.41 3.96
N GLN A 98 -21.65 -12.78 2.79
CA GLN A 98 -21.29 -13.45 1.54
C GLN A 98 -19.87 -14.01 1.62
N VAL A 99 -18.90 -13.20 2.05
CA VAL A 99 -17.51 -13.64 2.22
C VAL A 99 -17.43 -14.80 3.20
N ALA A 100 -18.06 -14.71 4.36
CA ALA A 100 -18.09 -15.82 5.31
C ALA A 100 -18.72 -17.09 4.69
N CYS A 101 -19.81 -16.95 3.94
CA CYS A 101 -20.51 -18.08 3.33
C CYS A 101 -19.69 -18.83 2.27
N TYR A 102 -19.06 -18.13 1.33
CA TYR A 102 -18.28 -18.82 0.29
C TYR A 102 -16.90 -19.27 0.81
N THR A 103 -16.44 -18.76 1.96
CA THR A 103 -15.17 -19.18 2.57
C THR A 103 -15.32 -20.20 3.70
N GLN A 104 -16.54 -20.53 4.16
CA GLN A 104 -16.77 -21.45 5.27
C GLN A 104 -16.08 -22.83 5.11
N ASN A 105 -15.96 -23.32 3.88
CA ASN A 105 -15.36 -24.62 3.58
C ASN A 105 -13.82 -24.57 3.42
N LEU A 106 -13.20 -23.40 3.58
CA LEU A 106 -11.74 -23.26 3.52
C LEU A 106 -11.04 -23.87 4.73
N GLN A 107 -11.73 -24.02 5.87
CA GLN A 107 -11.14 -24.56 7.11
C GLN A 107 -10.42 -25.90 6.87
N SER A 108 -11.04 -26.81 6.11
CA SER A 108 -10.44 -28.10 5.75
C SER A 108 -9.17 -27.95 4.90
N THR A 109 -9.15 -26.97 4.00
CA THR A 109 -8.00 -26.69 3.12
C THR A 109 -6.88 -26.08 3.93
N PHE A 110 -7.16 -25.07 4.75
CA PHE A 110 -6.17 -24.45 5.64
C PHE A 110 -5.53 -25.47 6.59
N ARG A 111 -6.33 -26.32 7.22
CA ARG A 111 -5.82 -27.40 8.07
C ARG A 111 -4.92 -28.37 7.31
N THR A 112 -5.34 -28.82 6.13
CA THR A 112 -4.54 -29.75 5.32
C THR A 112 -3.20 -29.11 4.95
N LEU A 113 -3.20 -27.82 4.60
CA LEU A 113 -1.96 -27.09 4.29
C LEU A 113 -1.04 -26.98 5.50
N ASP A 114 -1.58 -26.64 6.68
CA ASP A 114 -0.83 -26.54 7.94
C ASP A 114 -0.24 -27.88 8.37
N GLU A 115 -1.00 -28.97 8.22
CA GLU A 115 -0.56 -30.34 8.46
C GLU A 115 0.53 -30.77 7.45
N GLU A 116 0.36 -30.48 6.15
CA GLU A 116 1.36 -30.76 5.10
C GLU A 116 2.66 -29.96 5.29
N ALA A 117 2.56 -28.73 5.79
CA ALA A 117 3.70 -27.87 6.07
C ALA A 117 4.35 -28.15 7.43
N GLU A 118 3.90 -29.18 8.15
CA GLU A 118 4.41 -29.58 9.47
C GLU A 118 4.45 -28.43 10.49
N GLY A 119 3.46 -27.52 10.42
CA GLY A 119 3.37 -26.34 11.30
C GLY A 119 4.37 -25.21 10.98
N SER A 120 5.08 -25.29 9.85
CA SER A 120 5.99 -24.22 9.40
C SER A 120 5.24 -22.99 8.83
N LEU A 121 3.97 -23.16 8.46
CA LEU A 121 3.12 -22.06 8.01
C LEU A 121 2.82 -21.09 9.15
N LYS A 122 2.87 -19.80 8.84
CA LYS A 122 2.45 -18.72 9.74
C LYS A 122 1.02 -18.33 9.40
N TRP A 123 0.78 -17.05 9.11
CA TRP A 123 -0.53 -16.64 8.63
C TRP A 123 -0.75 -17.12 7.20
N ILE A 124 -1.89 -17.79 7.00
CA ILE A 124 -2.47 -17.97 5.67
C ILE A 124 -3.85 -17.35 5.69
N TYR A 125 -4.16 -16.56 4.68
CA TYR A 125 -5.36 -15.74 4.71
C TYR A 125 -5.82 -15.34 3.32
N TYR A 126 -7.03 -14.82 3.29
CA TYR A 126 -7.68 -14.27 2.12
C TYR A 126 -8.27 -12.92 2.45
N GLY A 127 -7.97 -11.89 1.67
CA GLY A 127 -8.65 -10.60 1.72
C GLY A 127 -9.58 -10.47 0.53
N SER A 128 -10.83 -10.11 0.77
CA SER A 128 -11.81 -9.87 -0.28
C SER A 128 -11.78 -8.42 -0.78
N VAL A 129 -12.36 -8.16 -1.95
CA VAL A 129 -12.53 -6.79 -2.50
C VAL A 129 -13.41 -5.89 -1.66
N GLU A 130 -14.27 -6.47 -0.82
CA GLU A 130 -15.10 -5.76 0.14
C GLU A 130 -14.31 -5.31 1.38
N GLY A 131 -13.09 -5.80 1.60
CA GLY A 131 -12.31 -5.49 2.80
C GLY A 131 -12.57 -6.45 3.97
N VAL A 132 -12.97 -7.68 3.67
CA VAL A 132 -13.12 -8.76 4.65
C VAL A 132 -11.90 -9.68 4.58
N LEU A 133 -11.27 -9.91 5.72
CA LEU A 133 -10.15 -10.82 5.91
C LEU A 133 -10.64 -12.14 6.50
N VAL A 134 -10.27 -13.26 5.88
CA VAL A 134 -10.39 -14.61 6.44
C VAL A 134 -9.00 -15.09 6.82
N ASN A 135 -8.75 -15.27 8.13
CA ASN A 135 -7.44 -15.59 8.69
C ASN A 135 -7.39 -16.99 9.30
N TYR A 136 -6.32 -17.73 9.04
CA TYR A 136 -6.00 -18.99 9.67
C TYR A 136 -4.54 -19.02 10.18
N PRO A 137 -4.29 -19.66 11.34
CA PRO A 137 -5.27 -20.26 12.25
C PRO A 137 -6.14 -19.21 12.95
N GLY A 138 -7.27 -19.64 13.50
CA GLY A 138 -8.21 -18.74 14.15
C GLY A 138 -7.59 -18.11 15.39
N ILE A 139 -7.63 -16.78 15.47
CA ILE A 139 -7.18 -15.99 16.62
C ILE A 139 -8.21 -14.94 17.01
N LEU A 140 -8.21 -14.54 18.28
CA LEU A 140 -8.89 -13.32 18.70
C LEU A 140 -8.03 -12.14 18.32
N TRP A 141 -8.61 -11.18 17.62
CA TRP A 141 -7.97 -9.91 17.35
C TRP A 141 -8.09 -9.04 18.60
N GLU A 142 -6.97 -8.44 19.01
CA GLU A 142 -6.88 -7.70 20.27
C GLU A 142 -7.91 -6.58 20.30
N ARG A 143 -8.64 -6.51 21.41
CA ARG A 143 -9.45 -5.35 21.78
C ARG A 143 -8.50 -4.36 22.43
N GLU A 144 -8.31 -3.21 21.81
CA GLU A 144 -7.69 -2.09 22.54
C GLU A 144 -8.50 -1.80 23.81
N ALA A 145 -7.92 -1.07 24.77
CA ALA A 145 -8.51 -0.75 26.08
C ALA A 145 -9.96 -0.21 26.03
N ASN A 146 -10.46 0.19 24.86
CA ASN A 146 -11.81 0.67 24.58
C ASN A 146 -12.77 -0.37 23.94
N LYS A 147 -12.42 -1.66 23.92
CA LYS A 147 -13.21 -2.78 23.35
C LYS A 147 -13.35 -2.79 21.82
N ASP A 148 -12.65 -1.94 21.09
CA ASP A 148 -12.74 -1.92 19.63
C ASP A 148 -11.72 -2.89 19.01
N CYS A 149 -12.19 -3.77 18.12
CA CYS A 149 -11.45 -4.90 17.55
C CYS A 149 -10.53 -4.44 16.40
N SER A 150 -9.68 -3.46 16.67
CA SER A 150 -8.84 -2.77 15.68
C SER A 150 -9.62 -2.41 14.40
N PRO A 151 -10.53 -1.42 14.48
CA PRO A 151 -11.40 -1.02 13.37
C PRO A 151 -10.62 -0.48 12.16
N GLU A 152 -9.35 -0.12 12.34
CA GLU A 152 -8.50 0.48 11.33
C GLU A 152 -7.86 -0.52 10.36
N TYR A 153 -7.83 -1.82 10.69
CA TYR A 153 -7.26 -2.81 9.78
C TYR A 153 -8.16 -3.01 8.56
N ASP A 154 -7.60 -2.74 7.39
CA ASP A 154 -8.24 -2.96 6.09
C ASP A 154 -7.27 -3.73 5.18
N PRO A 155 -7.61 -4.97 4.77
CA PRO A 155 -6.72 -5.76 3.93
C PRO A 155 -6.45 -5.08 2.59
N THR A 156 -7.38 -4.27 2.07
CA THR A 156 -7.29 -3.70 0.72
C THR A 156 -6.19 -2.62 0.56
N PHE A 157 -5.70 -2.08 1.68
CA PHE A 157 -4.62 -1.09 1.72
C PHE A 157 -3.27 -1.71 2.13
N ARG A 158 -3.22 -3.02 2.41
CA ARG A 158 -1.98 -3.67 2.82
C ARG A 158 -1.07 -3.94 1.62
N PRO A 159 0.26 -3.86 1.78
CA PRO A 159 1.20 -4.07 0.68
C PRO A 159 0.98 -5.39 -0.06
N TRP A 160 0.71 -6.49 0.67
CA TRP A 160 0.42 -7.79 0.09
C TRP A 160 -0.81 -7.78 -0.82
N TYR A 161 -1.88 -7.09 -0.41
CA TYR A 161 -3.11 -7.04 -1.18
C TYR A 161 -2.94 -6.20 -2.44
N VAL A 162 -2.36 -4.99 -2.31
CA VAL A 162 -2.13 -4.10 -3.46
C VAL A 162 -1.24 -4.78 -4.51
N GLN A 163 -0.16 -5.43 -4.06
CA GLN A 163 0.76 -6.16 -4.92
C GLN A 163 0.06 -7.29 -5.67
N GLY A 164 -0.79 -8.08 -5.00
CA GLY A 164 -1.53 -9.19 -5.61
C GLY A 164 -2.70 -8.72 -6.50
N ALA A 165 -3.35 -7.63 -6.14
CA ALA A 165 -4.54 -7.12 -6.84
C ALA A 165 -4.19 -6.38 -8.13
N THR A 166 -3.09 -5.63 -8.15
CA THR A 166 -2.79 -4.70 -9.25
C THR A 166 -1.52 -5.03 -10.03
N GLY A 167 -0.60 -5.81 -9.45
CA GLY A 167 0.74 -6.01 -9.99
C GLY A 167 1.58 -4.72 -10.04
N PRO A 168 2.82 -4.82 -10.57
CA PRO A 168 3.69 -3.65 -10.75
C PRO A 168 3.10 -2.63 -11.72
N LYS A 169 3.19 -1.35 -11.39
CA LYS A 169 2.67 -0.26 -12.23
C LYS A 169 3.45 1.05 -12.08
N ASN A 170 3.30 1.93 -13.07
CA ASN A 170 3.72 3.32 -12.94
C ASN A 170 2.50 4.17 -12.52
N VAL A 171 2.70 5.15 -11.66
CA VAL A 171 1.66 6.10 -11.23
C VAL A 171 2.19 7.52 -11.36
N VAL A 172 1.45 8.36 -12.07
CA VAL A 172 1.69 9.81 -12.14
C VAL A 172 0.48 10.53 -11.59
N VAL A 173 0.65 11.22 -10.45
CA VAL A 173 -0.42 12.02 -9.83
C VAL A 173 -0.28 13.47 -10.29
N ILE A 174 -1.31 14.03 -10.92
CA ILE A 174 -1.38 15.40 -11.39
C ILE A 174 -2.40 16.16 -10.54
N ILE A 175 -1.92 17.09 -9.71
CA ILE A 175 -2.70 17.80 -8.70
C ILE A 175 -2.84 19.27 -9.10
N ASP A 176 -4.08 19.75 -9.19
CA ASP A 176 -4.36 21.17 -9.32
C ASP A 176 -3.99 21.91 -8.03
N GLN A 177 -3.17 22.95 -8.16
CA GLN A 177 -2.83 23.89 -7.10
C GLN A 177 -3.23 25.31 -7.48
N SER A 178 -4.21 25.49 -8.37
CA SER A 178 -4.70 26.80 -8.77
C SER A 178 -5.35 27.55 -7.61
N GLY A 179 -5.55 28.86 -7.78
CA GLY A 179 -6.07 29.72 -6.71
C GLY A 179 -7.46 29.33 -6.18
N SER A 180 -8.29 28.60 -6.96
CA SER A 180 -9.62 28.11 -6.55
C SER A 180 -9.55 27.08 -5.42
N MET A 181 -8.47 26.30 -5.36
CA MET A 181 -8.23 25.27 -4.35
C MET A 181 -8.13 25.83 -2.90
N LYS A 182 -8.09 27.16 -2.72
CA LYS A 182 -8.13 27.85 -1.41
C LYS A 182 -9.45 27.67 -0.67
N GLY A 183 -10.56 27.45 -1.38
CA GLY A 183 -11.88 27.35 -0.79
C GLY A 183 -12.16 25.96 -0.23
N PHE A 184 -13.05 25.88 0.78
CA PHE A 184 -13.67 24.63 1.25
C PHE A 184 -12.70 23.47 1.55
N ASP A 185 -11.51 23.78 2.04
CA ASP A 185 -10.44 22.82 2.35
C ASP A 185 -10.04 21.91 1.16
N ARG A 186 -10.32 22.35 -0.08
CA ARG A 186 -10.09 21.53 -1.28
C ARG A 186 -8.63 21.15 -1.48
N MET A 187 -7.70 22.09 -1.27
CA MET A 187 -6.28 21.78 -1.32
C MET A 187 -5.89 20.73 -0.28
N GLN A 188 -6.41 20.86 0.95
CA GLN A 188 -6.11 19.91 2.03
C GLN A 188 -6.67 18.51 1.70
N ASN A 189 -7.89 18.43 1.18
CA ASN A 189 -8.49 17.18 0.74
C ASN A 189 -7.71 16.55 -0.42
N ALA A 190 -7.27 17.35 -1.39
CA ALA A 190 -6.44 16.92 -2.51
C ALA A 190 -5.08 16.37 -2.03
N ILE A 191 -4.45 17.04 -1.05
CA ILE A 191 -3.22 16.58 -0.40
C ILE A 191 -3.46 15.22 0.27
N GLU A 192 -4.51 15.08 1.08
CA GLU A 192 -4.83 13.82 1.77
C GLU A 192 -5.11 12.67 0.80
N ALA A 193 -5.82 12.93 -0.30
CA ALA A 193 -6.09 11.96 -1.35
C ALA A 193 -4.82 11.52 -2.09
N ALA A 194 -3.96 12.48 -2.46
CA ALA A 194 -2.69 12.19 -3.10
C ALA A 194 -1.74 11.41 -2.17
N VAL A 195 -1.65 11.81 -0.90
CA VAL A 195 -0.87 11.09 0.12
C VAL A 195 -1.37 9.66 0.28
N SER A 196 -2.69 9.45 0.34
CA SER A 196 -3.28 8.11 0.44
C SER A 196 -2.92 7.22 -0.76
N VAL A 197 -2.86 7.77 -1.99
CA VAL A 197 -2.39 7.02 -3.16
C VAL A 197 -0.92 6.65 -3.02
N VAL A 198 -0.06 7.61 -2.64
CA VAL A 198 1.39 7.39 -2.49
C VAL A 198 1.68 6.33 -1.43
N GLU A 199 1.01 6.41 -0.28
CA GLU A 199 1.16 5.44 0.82
C GLU A 199 0.67 4.05 0.42
N GLY A 200 -0.33 3.96 -0.47
CA GLY A 200 -0.84 2.70 -1.01
C GLY A 200 0.02 2.06 -2.10
N LEU A 201 1.08 2.70 -2.58
CA LEU A 201 2.02 2.09 -3.54
C LEU A 201 2.99 1.14 -2.85
N VAL A 202 3.52 0.17 -3.59
CA VAL A 202 4.46 -0.86 -3.11
C VAL A 202 5.81 -0.79 -3.84
N HIS A 203 6.85 -1.42 -3.31
CA HIS A 203 8.22 -1.37 -3.85
C HIS A 203 8.42 -1.75 -5.35
N THR A 204 7.45 -2.43 -5.97
CA THR A 204 7.49 -2.75 -7.41
C THR A 204 6.91 -1.63 -8.28
N ASP A 205 6.21 -0.66 -7.68
CA ASP A 205 5.62 0.47 -8.35
C ASP A 205 6.64 1.59 -8.57
N TYR A 206 6.36 2.43 -9.56
CA TYR A 206 7.11 3.65 -9.85
C TYR A 206 6.18 4.86 -9.76
N LEU A 207 6.65 5.96 -9.19
CA LEU A 207 5.83 7.12 -8.88
C LEU A 207 6.48 8.43 -9.34
N SER A 208 5.65 9.34 -9.84
CA SER A 208 5.95 10.77 -9.89
C SER A 208 4.70 11.60 -9.56
N VAL A 209 4.90 12.81 -9.07
CA VAL A 209 3.82 13.75 -8.75
C VAL A 209 4.06 15.07 -9.48
N VAL A 210 3.02 15.61 -10.08
CA VAL A 210 3.01 16.88 -10.80
C VAL A 210 1.99 17.78 -10.14
N ALA A 211 2.39 18.97 -9.69
CA ALA A 211 1.46 20.01 -9.26
C ALA A 211 1.34 21.07 -10.37
N PHE A 212 0.14 21.52 -10.68
CA PHE A 212 -0.07 22.51 -11.76
C PHE A 212 -0.96 23.67 -11.33
N GLY A 213 -0.60 24.86 -11.79
CA GLY A 213 -1.41 26.07 -11.71
C GLY A 213 -1.24 26.84 -13.01
N SER A 214 -0.64 28.03 -12.95
CA SER A 214 -0.20 28.75 -14.16
C SER A 214 0.94 28.03 -14.92
N TYR A 215 1.71 27.21 -14.21
CA TYR A 215 2.77 26.36 -14.71
C TYR A 215 2.76 25.03 -13.93
N ALA A 216 3.46 24.01 -14.41
CA ALA A 216 3.54 22.71 -13.77
C ALA A 216 4.94 22.48 -13.15
N THR A 217 4.97 21.90 -11.96
CA THR A 217 6.18 21.53 -11.22
C THR A 217 6.09 20.07 -10.76
N SER A 218 7.23 19.45 -10.51
CA SER A 218 7.36 18.08 -9.99
C SER A 218 8.60 18.03 -9.12
N PRO A 219 8.66 17.20 -8.06
CA PRO A 219 9.87 17.09 -7.26
C PRO A 219 11.02 16.46 -8.03
N ASN A 220 10.70 15.63 -9.04
CA ASN A 220 11.68 14.84 -9.78
C ASN A 220 11.47 14.97 -11.30
N SER A 221 12.49 14.61 -12.09
CA SER A 221 12.42 14.62 -13.56
C SER A 221 12.08 13.29 -14.20
N TYR A 222 12.06 12.22 -13.41
CA TYR A 222 11.78 10.84 -13.82
C TYR A 222 10.78 10.19 -12.87
N LEU A 223 10.21 9.07 -13.30
CA LEU A 223 9.56 8.13 -12.41
C LEU A 223 10.60 7.51 -11.48
N VAL A 224 10.23 7.32 -10.22
CA VAL A 224 11.12 6.80 -9.18
C VAL A 224 10.45 5.61 -8.49
N PRO A 225 11.16 4.50 -8.20
CA PRO A 225 10.57 3.37 -7.49
C PRO A 225 9.94 3.81 -6.17
N ALA A 226 8.76 3.29 -5.81
CA ALA A 226 8.01 3.69 -4.62
C ALA A 226 8.55 3.07 -3.32
N SER A 227 9.86 3.19 -3.06
CA SER A 227 10.42 2.76 -1.77
C SER A 227 9.80 3.53 -0.61
N GLU A 228 9.91 2.99 0.60
CA GLU A 228 9.45 3.67 1.82
C GLU A 228 10.10 5.07 1.97
N SER A 229 11.41 5.18 1.73
CA SER A 229 12.14 6.45 1.84
C SER A 229 11.62 7.51 0.86
N TYR A 230 11.35 7.13 -0.39
CA TYR A 230 10.84 8.05 -1.40
C TYR A 230 9.37 8.39 -1.17
N ARG A 231 8.52 7.43 -0.76
CA ARG A 231 7.15 7.70 -0.33
C ARG A 231 7.11 8.76 0.76
N LYS A 232 7.97 8.68 1.79
CA LYS A 232 8.08 9.71 2.84
C LYS A 232 8.51 11.07 2.29
N SER A 233 9.53 11.10 1.42
CA SER A 233 10.03 12.34 0.82
C SER A 233 8.98 13.06 -0.04
N VAL A 234 8.33 12.32 -0.95
CA VAL A 234 7.32 12.88 -1.84
C VAL A 234 6.06 13.29 -1.07
N VAL A 235 5.66 12.55 -0.02
CA VAL A 235 4.58 12.97 0.89
C VAL A 235 4.90 14.32 1.54
N SER A 236 6.14 14.55 1.97
CA SER A 236 6.55 15.84 2.51
C SER A 236 6.45 16.96 1.46
N TRP A 237 6.79 16.68 0.20
CA TRP A 237 6.65 17.63 -0.89
C TRP A 237 5.17 17.94 -1.20
N ILE A 238 4.31 16.91 -1.29
CA ILE A 238 2.86 17.07 -1.51
C ILE A 238 2.25 17.94 -0.40
N LYS A 239 2.59 17.68 0.88
CA LYS A 239 2.11 18.46 2.03
C LYS A 239 2.57 19.92 2.03
N SER A 240 3.59 20.27 1.23
CA SER A 240 4.08 21.65 1.08
C SER A 240 3.40 22.45 -0.03
N LEU A 241 2.52 21.82 -0.82
CA LEU A 241 1.84 22.48 -1.92
C LEU A 241 0.87 23.55 -1.39
N GLU A 242 0.94 24.73 -1.99
CA GLU A 242 0.06 25.85 -1.68
C GLU A 242 -0.73 26.27 -2.93
N PRO A 243 -1.98 26.71 -2.78
CA PRO A 243 -2.79 27.11 -3.92
C PRO A 243 -2.41 28.51 -4.46
N TYR A 244 -2.08 28.60 -5.74
CA TYR A 244 -1.79 29.84 -6.46
C TYR A 244 -1.96 29.73 -7.99
N GLY A 245 -2.15 30.88 -8.64
CA GLY A 245 -2.15 30.98 -10.10
C GLY A 245 -3.45 30.54 -10.77
N ASN A 246 -3.38 30.38 -12.09
CA ASN A 246 -4.47 29.97 -12.97
C ASN A 246 -4.58 28.43 -13.04
N THR A 247 -5.46 27.91 -13.89
CA THR A 247 -5.72 26.48 -14.06
C THR A 247 -5.31 26.03 -15.46
N CYS A 248 -4.03 25.66 -15.68
CA CYS A 248 -3.53 25.22 -16.99
C CYS A 248 -3.47 23.69 -17.09
N PHE A 249 -4.51 23.06 -17.64
CA PHE A 249 -4.57 21.59 -17.74
C PHE A 249 -3.47 21.05 -18.64
N LYS A 250 -3.27 21.65 -19.82
CA LYS A 250 -2.21 21.25 -20.76
C LYS A 250 -0.82 21.31 -20.13
N CYS A 251 -0.55 22.26 -19.23
CA CYS A 251 0.74 22.36 -18.54
C CYS A 251 1.00 21.13 -17.67
N GLY A 252 0.02 20.70 -16.87
CA GLY A 252 0.11 19.49 -16.04
C GLY A 252 0.37 18.24 -16.88
N PHE A 253 -0.43 18.02 -17.93
CA PHE A 253 -0.25 16.87 -18.83
C PHE A 253 1.08 16.92 -19.59
N THR A 254 1.53 18.09 -20.03
CA THR A 254 2.82 18.24 -20.72
C THR A 254 3.97 17.79 -19.82
N LYS A 255 3.97 18.21 -18.54
CA LYS A 255 5.00 17.81 -17.59
C LYS A 255 4.94 16.31 -17.28
N ALA A 256 3.74 15.75 -17.10
CA ALA A 256 3.55 14.32 -16.88
C ALA A 256 4.10 13.48 -18.05
N PHE A 257 3.75 13.81 -19.30
CA PHE A 257 4.25 13.09 -20.47
C PHE A 257 5.76 13.30 -20.71
N GLU A 258 6.31 14.46 -20.33
CA GLU A 258 7.76 14.68 -20.32
C GLU A 258 8.47 13.70 -19.38
N ILE A 259 8.00 13.58 -18.13
CA ILE A 259 8.54 12.66 -17.13
C ILE A 259 8.44 11.22 -17.62
N LEU A 260 7.26 10.81 -18.11
CA LEU A 260 7.04 9.45 -18.63
C LEU A 260 8.00 9.10 -19.78
N ARG A 261 8.14 9.99 -20.77
CA ARG A 261 9.03 9.77 -21.92
C ARG A 261 10.51 9.70 -21.53
N ARG A 262 10.94 10.59 -20.63
CA ARG A 262 12.32 10.58 -20.09
C ARG A 262 12.60 9.29 -19.33
N SER A 263 11.61 8.82 -18.57
CA SER A 263 11.70 7.60 -17.78
C SER A 263 11.79 6.36 -18.64
N GLU A 264 10.94 6.26 -19.67
CA GLU A 264 10.97 5.16 -20.63
C GLU A 264 12.32 5.09 -21.37
N ALA A 265 12.88 6.23 -21.79
CA ALA A 265 14.18 6.30 -22.46
C ALA A 265 15.35 5.78 -21.60
N GLN A 266 15.23 5.84 -20.28
CA GLN A 266 16.24 5.40 -19.32
C GLN A 266 15.89 4.08 -18.62
N SER A 267 14.80 3.40 -19.03
CA SER A 267 14.26 2.22 -18.33
C SER A 267 13.94 2.46 -16.85
N PHE A 268 13.62 3.70 -16.50
CA PHE A 268 13.14 4.11 -15.17
C PHE A 268 11.64 3.92 -15.04
N SER A 269 11.18 2.69 -15.24
CA SER A 269 9.77 2.37 -15.10
C SER A 269 9.61 0.93 -14.67
N ALA A 270 8.42 0.56 -14.23
CA ALA A 270 8.06 -0.85 -14.04
C ALA A 270 8.10 -1.64 -15.37
N GLY A 271 8.05 -0.96 -16.53
CA GLY A 271 7.83 -1.61 -17.83
C GLY A 271 6.39 -2.08 -18.05
N CYS A 272 5.46 -1.61 -17.20
CA CYS A 272 4.10 -2.10 -17.08
C CYS A 272 3.07 -0.99 -17.33
N ASN A 273 1.81 -1.25 -16.96
CA ASN A 273 0.74 -0.27 -17.09
C ASN A 273 1.01 1.00 -16.27
N THR A 274 0.58 2.14 -16.80
CA THR A 274 0.74 3.45 -16.19
C THR A 274 -0.62 4.05 -15.87
N ALA A 275 -0.85 4.43 -14.61
CA ALA A 275 -2.01 5.21 -14.19
C ALA A 275 -1.63 6.69 -14.14
N ILE A 276 -2.38 7.53 -14.84
CA ILE A 276 -2.26 9.00 -14.78
C ILE A 276 -3.50 9.52 -14.06
N LEU A 277 -3.33 9.94 -12.81
CA LEU A 277 -4.41 10.41 -11.93
C LEU A 277 -4.45 11.93 -11.95
N PHE A 278 -5.49 12.53 -12.51
CA PHE A 278 -5.65 13.97 -12.66
C PHE A 278 -6.75 14.50 -11.75
N LEU A 279 -6.45 15.47 -10.88
CA LEU A 279 -7.40 16.10 -9.97
C LEU A 279 -7.45 17.61 -10.14
N THR A 280 -8.66 18.16 -10.15
CA THR A 280 -8.93 19.60 -10.25
C THR A 280 -10.22 20.00 -9.54
N ASP A 281 -10.28 21.24 -9.05
CA ASP A 281 -11.50 21.87 -8.53
C ASP A 281 -12.05 23.00 -9.43
N GLY A 282 -11.41 23.26 -10.57
CA GLY A 282 -11.67 24.42 -11.40
C GLY A 282 -11.72 24.11 -12.90
N ASP A 283 -12.34 25.03 -13.65
CA ASP A 283 -12.38 24.95 -15.10
C ASP A 283 -11.02 25.32 -15.73
N PRO A 284 -10.63 24.67 -16.85
CA PRO A 284 -9.40 25.01 -17.54
C PRO A 284 -9.40 26.45 -18.05
N THR A 285 -8.28 27.13 -17.87
CA THR A 285 -8.01 28.43 -18.52
C THR A 285 -7.49 28.27 -19.95
N ASP A 286 -7.11 27.05 -20.33
CA ASP A 286 -6.67 26.64 -21.66
C ASP A 286 -7.78 25.96 -22.48
N SER A 287 -7.53 25.81 -23.79
CA SER A 287 -8.52 25.25 -24.72
C SER A 287 -8.67 23.73 -24.51
N LEU A 288 -9.82 23.32 -23.98
CA LEU A 288 -10.13 21.91 -23.72
C LEU A 288 -9.96 20.98 -24.94
N PRO A 289 -10.47 21.30 -26.16
CA PRO A 289 -10.24 20.47 -27.34
C PRO A 289 -8.76 20.32 -27.70
N ASN A 290 -7.95 21.37 -27.53
CA ASN A 290 -6.51 21.30 -27.79
C ASN A 290 -5.79 20.44 -26.75
N THR A 291 -6.24 20.47 -25.50
CA THR A 291 -5.71 19.62 -24.42
C THR A 291 -6.06 18.16 -24.65
N ILE A 292 -7.30 17.84 -25.04
CA ILE A 292 -7.71 16.47 -25.43
C ILE A 292 -6.89 15.96 -26.62
N ALA A 293 -6.74 16.78 -27.67
CA ALA A 293 -5.95 16.41 -28.84
C ALA A 293 -4.49 16.14 -28.46
N TYR A 294 -3.90 16.98 -27.61
CA TYR A 294 -2.54 16.80 -27.10
C TYR A 294 -2.38 15.52 -26.29
N ILE A 295 -3.32 15.22 -25.38
CA ILE A 295 -3.30 13.97 -24.59
C ILE A 295 -3.35 12.75 -25.52
N ASN A 296 -4.24 12.76 -26.51
CA ASN A 296 -4.37 11.65 -27.46
C ASN A 296 -3.15 11.50 -28.39
N GLU A 297 -2.43 12.59 -28.68
CA GLU A 297 -1.19 12.57 -29.47
C GLU A 297 0.00 12.02 -28.66
N GLN A 298 0.09 12.35 -27.38
CA GLN A 298 1.25 11.99 -26.54
C GLN A 298 1.12 10.65 -25.83
N ARG A 299 -0.11 10.20 -25.56
CA ARG A 299 -0.35 8.96 -24.81
C ARG A 299 0.07 7.73 -25.62
N VAL A 300 0.48 6.68 -24.91
CA VAL A 300 0.66 5.32 -25.47
C VAL A 300 -0.35 4.34 -24.86
N ASP A 301 -0.53 3.17 -25.48
CA ASP A 301 -1.61 2.23 -25.15
C ASP A 301 -1.59 1.66 -23.72
N THR A 302 -0.43 1.69 -23.06
CA THR A 302 -0.24 1.25 -21.67
C THR A 302 -0.52 2.35 -20.64
N GLN A 303 -0.95 3.54 -21.06
CA GLN A 303 -1.27 4.68 -20.19
C GLN A 303 -2.77 4.89 -20.06
N TYR A 304 -3.26 4.80 -18.82
CA TYR A 304 -4.68 4.92 -18.46
C TYR A 304 -4.94 6.19 -17.68
N LEU A 305 -5.93 6.96 -18.12
CA LEU A 305 -6.24 8.28 -17.58
C LEU A 305 -7.43 8.21 -16.61
N PHE A 306 -7.25 8.81 -15.45
CA PHE A 306 -8.25 8.92 -14.40
C PHE A 306 -8.45 10.38 -14.06
N TYR A 307 -9.69 10.85 -14.13
CA TYR A 307 -10.06 12.24 -13.94
C TYR A 307 -10.95 12.36 -12.71
N TYR A 308 -10.53 13.20 -11.78
CA TYR A 308 -11.20 13.47 -10.53
C TYR A 308 -11.53 14.95 -10.47
N THR A 309 -12.77 15.25 -10.11
CA THR A 309 -13.20 16.62 -9.85
C THR A 309 -13.63 16.76 -8.41
N LEU A 310 -13.24 17.88 -7.80
CA LEU A 310 -13.55 18.18 -6.40
C LEU A 310 -14.41 19.44 -6.30
N GLY A 311 -15.54 19.30 -5.62
CA GLY A 311 -16.38 20.42 -5.26
C GLY A 311 -17.19 21.02 -6.40
N SER A 312 -17.94 22.05 -6.05
CA SER A 312 -18.86 22.74 -6.97
C SER A 312 -18.19 23.74 -7.92
N GLY A 313 -16.86 23.92 -7.81
CA GLY A 313 -16.09 24.93 -8.55
C GLY A 313 -15.79 24.60 -10.02
N VAL A 314 -15.95 23.34 -10.40
CA VAL A 314 -15.66 22.82 -11.74
C VAL A 314 -16.93 22.42 -12.46
N THR A 315 -17.01 22.76 -13.74
CA THR A 315 -18.07 22.32 -14.63
C THR A 315 -17.87 20.83 -14.91
N LYS A 316 -18.59 19.97 -14.17
CA LYS A 316 -18.51 18.49 -14.24
C LYS A 316 -18.51 17.97 -15.68
N ASP A 317 -19.33 18.57 -16.55
CA ASP A 317 -19.44 18.18 -17.96
C ASP A 317 -18.16 18.42 -18.78
N LEU A 318 -17.30 19.38 -18.42
CA LEU A 318 -16.05 19.65 -19.15
C LEU A 318 -15.01 18.54 -18.91
N VAL A 319 -14.79 18.18 -17.65
CA VAL A 319 -13.83 17.12 -17.31
C VAL A 319 -14.37 15.75 -17.72
N ARG A 320 -15.70 15.54 -17.62
CA ARG A 320 -16.34 14.35 -18.20
C ARG A 320 -16.12 14.26 -19.72
N GLN A 321 -16.26 15.35 -20.46
CA GLN A 321 -15.94 15.38 -21.90
C GLN A 321 -14.47 15.04 -22.18
N MET A 322 -13.54 15.49 -21.33
CA MET A 322 -12.13 15.10 -21.41
C MET A 322 -11.94 13.60 -21.21
N ALA A 323 -12.56 13.02 -20.18
CA ALA A 323 -12.49 11.59 -19.93
C ALA A 323 -13.06 10.78 -21.10
N CYS A 324 -14.22 11.17 -21.65
CA CYS A 324 -14.79 10.52 -22.81
C CYS A 324 -13.93 10.66 -24.06
N GLY A 325 -13.37 11.85 -24.31
CA GLY A 325 -12.50 12.11 -25.46
C GLY A 325 -11.12 11.46 -25.39
N THR A 326 -10.73 10.96 -24.22
CA THR A 326 -9.43 10.32 -23.95
C THR A 326 -9.58 8.91 -23.38
N ASP A 327 -10.75 8.28 -23.54
CA ASP A 327 -11.00 6.93 -23.05
C ASP A 327 -10.69 6.70 -21.55
N GLY A 328 -10.69 7.77 -20.75
CA GLY A 328 -10.37 7.74 -19.33
C GLY A 328 -11.59 7.51 -18.43
N VAL A 329 -11.33 7.26 -17.16
CA VAL A 329 -12.38 7.11 -16.12
C VAL A 329 -12.59 8.47 -15.47
N TYR A 330 -13.84 8.84 -15.19
CA TYR A 330 -14.19 10.09 -14.53
C TYR A 330 -14.96 9.83 -13.23
N LYS A 331 -14.60 10.54 -12.17
CA LYS A 331 -15.33 10.59 -10.90
C LYS A 331 -15.43 12.01 -10.38
N HIS A 332 -16.57 12.31 -9.78
CA HIS A 332 -16.83 13.57 -9.12
C HIS A 332 -17.00 13.36 -7.62
N VAL A 333 -16.45 14.27 -6.82
CA VAL A 333 -16.57 14.28 -5.36
C VAL A 333 -17.01 15.67 -4.92
N ASP A 334 -18.04 15.75 -4.09
CA ASP A 334 -18.58 17.02 -3.60
C ASP A 334 -17.68 17.64 -2.51
N ASP A 335 -17.87 18.94 -2.24
CA ASP A 335 -17.12 19.66 -1.20
C ASP A 335 -17.42 19.06 0.19
N GLY A 336 -16.38 18.97 1.04
CA GLY A 336 -16.51 18.47 2.41
C GLY A 336 -16.47 16.95 2.59
N ASP A 337 -16.33 16.17 1.51
CA ASP A 337 -16.21 14.71 1.55
C ASP A 337 -14.78 14.22 1.27
N SER A 338 -13.88 14.42 2.25
CA SER A 338 -12.48 14.00 2.12
C SER A 338 -12.32 12.47 2.07
N PHE A 339 -13.26 11.73 2.66
CA PHE A 339 -13.26 10.27 2.66
C PHE A 339 -13.61 9.72 1.27
N ASP A 340 -14.67 10.23 0.64
CA ASP A 340 -15.02 9.87 -0.73
C ASP A 340 -13.93 10.26 -1.72
N LEU A 341 -13.25 11.40 -1.53
CA LEU A 341 -12.11 11.77 -2.37
C LEU A 341 -10.97 10.75 -2.29
N ARG A 342 -10.59 10.31 -1.09
CA ARG A 342 -9.58 9.27 -0.90
C ARG A 342 -9.99 7.96 -1.59
N GLN A 343 -11.25 7.55 -1.44
CA GLN A 343 -11.77 6.35 -2.10
C GLN A 343 -11.80 6.47 -3.64
N ALA A 344 -12.23 7.62 -4.16
CA ALA A 344 -12.23 7.90 -5.58
C ALA A 344 -10.81 7.82 -6.15
N PHE A 345 -9.85 8.49 -5.50
CA PHE A 345 -8.43 8.45 -5.86
C PHE A 345 -7.86 7.04 -5.85
N GLY A 346 -8.15 6.24 -4.83
CA GLY A 346 -7.69 4.85 -4.75
C GLY A 346 -8.35 3.90 -5.77
N SER A 347 -9.48 4.29 -6.37
CA SER A 347 -10.27 3.39 -7.21
C SER A 347 -9.63 3.01 -8.56
N TYR A 348 -8.55 3.66 -8.98
CA TYR A 348 -7.79 3.25 -10.16
C TYR A 348 -7.26 1.80 -10.03
N THR A 349 -6.97 1.36 -8.80
CA THR A 349 -6.54 -0.02 -8.51
C THR A 349 -7.56 -1.06 -8.98
N ARG A 350 -8.86 -0.74 -8.90
CA ARG A 350 -9.95 -1.62 -9.40
C ARG A 350 -9.91 -1.79 -10.92
N VAL A 351 -9.41 -0.79 -11.65
CA VAL A 351 -9.25 -0.90 -13.11
C VAL A 351 -8.15 -1.90 -13.45
N PHE A 352 -7.04 -1.84 -12.73
CA PHE A 352 -5.92 -2.75 -12.98
C PHE A 352 -6.27 -4.18 -12.56
N SER A 353 -6.97 -4.37 -11.44
CA SER A 353 -7.44 -5.71 -11.06
C SER A 353 -8.44 -6.28 -12.07
N ALA A 354 -9.38 -5.46 -12.57
CA ALA A 354 -10.31 -5.87 -13.63
C ALA A 354 -9.59 -6.21 -14.95
N MET A 355 -8.58 -5.42 -15.34
CA MET A 355 -7.78 -5.69 -16.53
C MET A 355 -7.00 -7.01 -16.42
N LEU A 356 -6.41 -7.30 -15.26
CA LEU A 356 -5.71 -8.56 -15.02
C LEU A 356 -6.69 -9.74 -15.04
N ALA A 357 -7.89 -9.57 -14.48
CA ALA A 357 -8.95 -10.57 -14.53
C ALA A 357 -9.40 -10.85 -15.98
N GLU A 358 -9.68 -9.80 -16.75
CA GLU A 358 -10.08 -9.89 -18.17
C GLU A 358 -9.00 -10.56 -19.03
N ALA A 359 -7.72 -10.26 -18.75
CA ALA A 359 -6.57 -10.87 -19.40
C ALA A 359 -6.21 -12.27 -18.87
N GLN A 360 -6.92 -12.78 -17.85
CA GLN A 360 -6.69 -14.08 -17.21
C GLN A 360 -5.27 -14.24 -16.66
N VAL A 361 -4.70 -13.16 -16.15
CA VAL A 361 -3.33 -13.13 -15.59
C VAL A 361 -3.40 -13.46 -14.10
N SER A 362 -2.78 -14.56 -13.68
CA SER A 362 -2.69 -14.98 -12.27
C SER A 362 -1.23 -15.15 -11.84
N ASN A 363 -0.49 -14.03 -11.91
CA ASN A 363 0.90 -13.98 -11.47
C ASN A 363 0.96 -14.10 -9.95
N VAL A 364 1.98 -14.80 -9.48
CA VAL A 364 2.37 -14.76 -8.07
C VAL A 364 3.29 -13.56 -7.89
N ALA A 365 3.11 -12.87 -6.78
CA ALA A 365 4.03 -11.84 -6.35
C ALA A 365 4.41 -12.06 -4.89
N TYR A 366 5.39 -11.29 -4.46
CA TYR A 366 5.95 -11.25 -3.13
C TYR A 366 5.87 -9.81 -2.65
N SER A 367 5.22 -9.59 -1.51
CA SER A 367 5.08 -8.23 -0.98
C SER A 367 6.42 -7.67 -0.53
N GLU A 368 6.54 -6.35 -0.48
CA GLU A 368 7.56 -5.71 0.36
C GLU A 368 7.42 -6.19 1.81
N PRO A 369 8.51 -6.21 2.59
CA PRO A 369 8.45 -6.42 4.02
C PRO A 369 7.46 -5.47 4.71
N TYR A 370 6.68 -6.00 5.64
CA TYR A 370 5.76 -5.22 6.47
C TYR A 370 5.56 -5.91 7.81
N TYR A 371 5.15 -5.15 8.83
CA TYR A 371 4.84 -5.74 10.14
C TYR A 371 3.54 -6.55 10.08
N SER A 372 3.61 -7.80 10.55
CA SER A 372 2.45 -8.69 10.69
C SER A 372 1.37 -8.02 11.54
N VAL A 373 0.09 -8.33 11.28
CA VAL A 373 -1.02 -7.82 12.10
C VAL A 373 -1.95 -8.98 12.45
N PRO A 374 -2.13 -9.31 13.74
CA PRO A 374 -1.45 -8.71 14.90
C PRO A 374 0.07 -8.91 14.86
N ASP A 375 0.83 -7.98 15.44
CA ASP A 375 2.30 -7.96 15.36
C ASP A 375 2.94 -9.04 16.24
N ILE A 376 2.91 -10.25 15.69
CA ILE A 376 3.31 -11.49 16.37
C ILE A 376 4.60 -12.01 15.76
N PHE A 377 4.73 -11.97 14.44
CA PHE A 377 5.89 -12.49 13.73
C PHE A 377 6.93 -11.40 13.42
N GLY A 378 6.70 -10.18 13.90
CA GLY A 378 7.48 -9.02 13.50
C GLY A 378 7.24 -8.73 12.03
N GLU A 379 8.34 -8.58 11.31
CA GLU A 379 8.31 -8.25 9.88
C GLU A 379 8.20 -9.51 9.03
N VAL A 380 7.22 -9.49 8.13
CA VAL A 380 6.87 -10.58 7.22
C VAL A 380 6.86 -10.06 5.79
N THR A 381 7.10 -10.96 4.85
CA THR A 381 6.69 -10.79 3.44
C THR A 381 5.63 -11.85 3.15
N SER A 382 4.72 -11.55 2.24
CA SER A 382 3.66 -12.48 1.86
C SER A 382 3.85 -12.93 0.42
N VAL A 383 3.69 -14.23 0.18
CA VAL A 383 3.46 -14.76 -1.17
C VAL A 383 1.99 -14.59 -1.50
N VAL A 384 1.69 -13.88 -2.59
CA VAL A 384 0.33 -13.42 -2.90
C VAL A 384 -0.14 -13.96 -4.25
N VAL A 385 -1.42 -14.35 -4.30
CA VAL A 385 -2.09 -14.89 -5.49
C VAL A 385 -3.45 -14.22 -5.65
N PRO A 386 -3.74 -13.57 -6.80
CA PRO A 386 -5.07 -13.03 -7.05
C PRO A 386 -6.10 -14.14 -7.20
N VAL A 387 -7.29 -13.91 -6.65
CA VAL A 387 -8.43 -14.83 -6.70
C VAL A 387 -9.48 -14.26 -7.66
N TYR A 388 -9.93 -15.10 -8.59
CA TYR A 388 -10.91 -14.72 -9.61
C TYR A 388 -12.14 -15.63 -9.56
N ASP A 389 -13.31 -15.07 -9.86
CA ASP A 389 -14.44 -15.83 -10.37
C ASP A 389 -14.21 -16.06 -11.87
N ASN A 390 -13.93 -17.30 -12.23
CA ASN A 390 -13.69 -17.75 -13.60
C ASN A 390 -14.88 -18.52 -14.20
N SER A 391 -16.05 -18.45 -13.56
CA SER A 391 -17.29 -19.07 -14.06
C SER A 391 -17.96 -18.32 -15.20
N SER A 392 -17.61 -17.03 -15.34
CA SER A 392 -18.12 -16.14 -16.37
C SER A 392 -16.95 -15.53 -17.14
N THR A 393 -17.22 -15.01 -18.34
CA THR A 393 -16.24 -14.27 -19.14
C THR A 393 -16.78 -12.86 -19.38
N PRO A 394 -15.99 -11.82 -19.05
CA PRO A 394 -14.64 -11.89 -18.49
C PRO A 394 -14.64 -12.34 -17.02
N TRP A 395 -13.47 -12.75 -16.52
CA TRP A 395 -13.33 -13.12 -15.11
C TRP A 395 -13.53 -11.91 -14.21
N VAL A 396 -13.99 -12.14 -12.98
CA VAL A 396 -14.18 -11.09 -11.97
C VAL A 396 -13.16 -11.26 -10.86
N PHE A 397 -12.51 -10.18 -10.43
CA PHE A 397 -11.59 -10.20 -9.30
C PHE A 397 -12.34 -10.26 -7.98
N LEU A 398 -12.02 -11.25 -7.13
CA LEU A 398 -12.67 -11.49 -5.83
C LEU A 398 -11.82 -11.00 -4.65
N GLY A 399 -10.50 -11.05 -4.77
CA GLY A 399 -9.59 -10.72 -3.69
C GLY A 399 -8.21 -11.33 -3.87
N VAL A 400 -7.44 -11.43 -2.79
CA VAL A 400 -6.06 -11.94 -2.79
C VAL A 400 -5.90 -13.00 -1.71
N ALA A 401 -5.38 -14.17 -2.08
CA ALA A 401 -4.97 -15.23 -1.17
C ALA A 401 -3.47 -15.14 -0.91
N SER A 402 -3.06 -15.41 0.34
CA SER A 402 -1.71 -15.14 0.78
C SER A 402 -1.20 -16.15 1.79
N ALA A 403 0.13 -16.30 1.83
CA ALA A 403 0.86 -17.02 2.87
C ALA A 403 2.09 -16.21 3.33
N ASP A 404 2.22 -16.00 4.64
CA ASP A 404 3.31 -15.22 5.21
C ASP A 404 4.60 -16.02 5.38
N VAL A 405 5.71 -15.31 5.17
CA VAL A 405 7.07 -15.73 5.44
C VAL A 405 7.74 -14.67 6.31
N PRO A 406 8.12 -15.00 7.55
CA PRO A 406 8.87 -14.07 8.39
C PRO A 406 10.21 -13.68 7.76
N VAL A 407 10.51 -12.37 7.70
CA VAL A 407 11.68 -11.83 6.98
C VAL A 407 13.00 -12.28 7.62
N CYS A 408 13.04 -12.39 8.94
CA CYS A 408 14.10 -13.05 9.72
C CYS A 408 14.54 -14.41 9.17
N VAL A 409 13.61 -15.24 8.67
CA VAL A 409 13.95 -16.55 8.08
C VAL A 409 14.75 -16.34 6.81
N LEU A 410 14.38 -15.35 5.99
CA LEU A 410 15.07 -15.02 4.74
C LEU A 410 16.45 -14.41 5.02
N GLU A 411 16.55 -13.48 5.97
CA GLU A 411 17.82 -12.84 6.36
C GLU A 411 18.84 -13.85 6.91
N ARG A 412 18.37 -14.87 7.64
CA ARG A 412 19.22 -15.95 8.14
C ARG A 412 19.83 -16.77 7.00
N LEU A 413 19.04 -17.09 5.97
CA LEU A 413 19.54 -17.80 4.78
C LEU A 413 20.61 -16.97 4.03
N VAL A 414 20.51 -15.64 4.06
CA VAL A 414 21.56 -14.75 3.53
C VAL A 414 22.82 -14.81 4.41
N THR A 415 22.65 -14.77 5.74
CA THR A 415 23.77 -14.73 6.71
C THR A 415 24.60 -16.01 6.72
N ASP A 416 23.93 -17.17 6.71
CA ASP A 416 24.58 -18.48 6.78
C ASP A 416 25.49 -18.73 5.55
N ASP A 417 25.23 -18.03 4.44
CA ASP A 417 25.99 -18.09 3.18
C ASP A 417 27.21 -17.13 3.15
N MET A 418 27.09 -15.96 3.78
CA MET A 418 28.17 -14.95 3.84
C MET A 418 29.38 -15.38 4.69
N HIS A 419 29.26 -16.43 5.51
CA HIS A 419 30.40 -17.03 6.21
C HIS A 419 31.32 -17.87 5.31
N SER A 420 31.02 -17.99 4.01
CA SER A 420 31.79 -18.83 3.08
C SER A 420 32.73 -18.10 2.11
N ASP A 421 32.56 -16.80 1.81
CA ASP A 421 33.40 -16.14 0.81
C ASP A 421 33.85 -14.70 1.18
N SER A 422 35.17 -14.53 1.18
CA SER A 422 35.88 -13.25 1.18
C SER A 422 36.14 -12.84 -0.28
N ALA A 423 35.61 -11.67 -0.71
CA ALA A 423 36.23 -10.66 -1.61
C ALA A 423 35.25 -9.90 -2.54
N THR A 424 35.18 -8.59 -2.31
CA THR A 424 34.91 -7.38 -3.16
C THR A 424 34.63 -7.49 -4.68
N THR A 425 33.74 -6.61 -5.20
CA THR A 425 34.07 -5.52 -6.19
C THR A 425 32.84 -4.63 -6.52
N GLY A 426 32.94 -3.31 -6.25
CA GLY A 426 31.99 -2.25 -6.63
C GLY A 426 31.15 -1.69 -5.47
N ASP A 427 31.02 -0.35 -5.36
CA ASP A 427 30.13 0.31 -4.38
C ASP A 427 28.65 0.23 -4.82
N THR A 428 28.41 -0.14 -6.08
CA THR A 428 27.10 -0.05 -6.75
C THR A 428 26.69 -1.37 -7.44
N VAL A 429 25.42 -1.48 -7.80
CA VAL A 429 24.76 -2.67 -8.38
C VAL A 429 25.36 -3.05 -9.74
N GLN A 430 25.75 -2.07 -10.57
CA GLN A 430 26.45 -2.33 -11.83
C GLN A 430 27.97 -2.44 -11.67
N GLY A 431 28.45 -2.48 -10.42
CA GLY A 431 29.87 -2.61 -10.11
C GLY A 431 30.68 -1.33 -10.32
N CYS A 432 30.02 -0.17 -10.40
CA CYS A 432 30.66 1.13 -10.44
C CYS A 432 31.26 1.50 -9.07
N THR A 433 32.18 2.45 -9.09
CA THR A 433 32.74 3.06 -7.87
C THR A 433 32.06 4.41 -7.67
N CYS A 434 31.59 4.66 -6.45
CA CYS A 434 31.01 5.95 -6.12
C CYS A 434 32.10 7.02 -6.14
N LEU A 435 31.80 8.18 -6.73
CA LEU A 435 32.64 9.36 -6.58
C LEU A 435 32.70 9.75 -5.10
N SER A 436 33.87 10.19 -4.67
CA SER A 436 34.07 10.69 -3.31
C SER A 436 33.16 11.88 -2.99
N SER A 437 32.83 12.69 -4.01
CA SER A 437 31.81 13.72 -3.95
C SER A 437 31.28 14.05 -5.35
N TYR A 438 30.03 14.45 -5.44
CA TYR A 438 29.36 14.85 -6.68
C TYR A 438 28.28 15.89 -6.39
N THR A 439 27.84 16.59 -7.44
CA THR A 439 26.76 17.56 -7.42
C THR A 439 25.63 17.08 -8.31
N TYR A 440 24.42 17.12 -7.80
CA TYR A 440 23.20 16.81 -8.52
C TYR A 440 22.12 17.80 -8.15
N ASP A 441 21.42 18.36 -9.15
CA ASP A 441 20.38 19.38 -8.95
C ASP A 441 20.85 20.56 -8.05
N GLY A 442 22.10 21.01 -8.28
CA GLY A 442 22.71 22.11 -7.54
C GLY A 442 23.07 21.81 -6.07
N LYS A 443 22.91 20.56 -5.60
CA LYS A 443 23.27 20.11 -4.25
C LYS A 443 24.45 19.15 -4.30
N SER A 444 25.33 19.24 -3.31
CA SER A 444 26.52 18.37 -3.21
C SER A 444 26.26 17.19 -2.26
N PHE A 445 26.74 16.02 -2.66
CA PHE A 445 26.58 14.75 -1.95
C PHE A 445 27.94 14.03 -1.84
N GLU A 446 28.10 13.23 -0.79
CA GLU A 446 29.23 12.32 -0.58
C GLU A 446 28.69 10.92 -0.33
N GLY A 447 29.24 9.92 -1.02
CA GLY A 447 28.75 8.55 -0.96
C GLY A 447 27.32 8.38 -1.49
N CYS A 448 26.63 7.36 -0.99
CA CYS A 448 25.28 7.04 -1.42
C CYS A 448 24.25 8.01 -0.84
N THR A 449 23.39 8.55 -1.69
CA THR A 449 22.27 9.42 -1.34
C THR A 449 20.95 8.80 -1.79
N THR A 450 19.86 9.16 -1.13
CA THR A 450 18.48 8.90 -1.57
C THR A 450 17.80 10.19 -2.04
N TYR A 451 18.60 11.23 -2.34
CA TYR A 451 18.09 12.48 -2.87
C TYR A 451 17.59 12.28 -4.30
N ASP A 452 16.35 12.71 -4.59
CA ASP A 452 15.67 12.58 -5.90
C ASP A 452 15.42 11.13 -6.39
N TRP A 453 15.94 10.12 -5.69
CA TRP A 453 15.79 8.71 -6.04
C TRP A 453 15.63 7.83 -4.79
N SER A 454 14.78 6.82 -4.89
CA SER A 454 14.38 5.94 -3.79
C SER A 454 15.43 4.93 -3.35
N SER A 455 16.10 4.32 -4.32
CA SER A 455 17.27 3.47 -4.08
C SER A 455 18.46 4.36 -3.76
N ALA A 456 19.24 3.98 -2.75
CA ALA A 456 20.50 4.66 -2.48
C ALA A 456 21.35 4.64 -3.76
N TRP A 457 21.84 5.79 -4.21
CA TRP A 457 22.59 5.93 -5.44
C TRP A 457 23.74 6.90 -5.23
N CYS A 458 24.73 6.87 -6.11
CA CYS A 458 25.84 7.81 -6.05
C CYS A 458 26.25 8.25 -7.46
N GLY A 459 26.81 9.45 -7.56
CA GLY A 459 27.47 9.88 -8.79
C GLY A 459 28.69 9.02 -9.08
N THR A 460 28.93 8.76 -10.36
CA THR A 460 30.02 7.93 -10.88
C THR A 460 30.74 8.67 -12.01
N GLU A 461 31.97 8.27 -12.31
CA GLU A 461 32.79 9.02 -13.28
C GLU A 461 32.39 8.79 -14.75
N SER A 462 31.92 7.59 -15.11
CA SER A 462 31.49 7.21 -16.48
C SER A 462 30.81 5.82 -16.54
N CYS A 463 30.17 5.40 -15.46
CA CYS A 463 29.64 4.04 -15.28
C CYS A 463 28.22 4.11 -14.72
N GLY A 464 27.32 3.23 -15.15
CA GLY A 464 25.91 3.35 -14.79
C GLY A 464 25.16 4.26 -15.77
N ILE A 465 24.21 5.04 -15.28
CA ILE A 465 23.27 5.83 -16.08
C ILE A 465 23.74 7.27 -16.18
N CYS A 466 23.93 7.75 -17.40
CA CYS A 466 24.49 9.07 -17.64
C CYS A 466 23.41 10.14 -17.82
N ASP A 467 23.43 11.13 -16.93
CA ASP A 467 22.59 12.33 -16.90
C ASP A 467 23.48 13.58 -16.74
N GLU A 468 23.27 14.59 -17.59
CA GLU A 468 24.00 15.86 -17.57
C GLU A 468 23.84 16.64 -16.24
N GLN A 469 22.86 16.26 -15.40
CA GLN A 469 22.63 16.85 -14.09
C GLN A 469 23.62 16.38 -13.02
N VAL A 470 24.30 15.25 -13.20
CA VAL A 470 25.29 14.73 -12.22
C VAL A 470 26.69 15.19 -12.61
N THR A 471 27.42 15.86 -11.71
CA THR A 471 28.79 16.33 -11.99
C THR A 471 29.74 16.13 -10.80
N PRO A 472 31.02 15.81 -11.02
CA PRO A 472 31.67 15.48 -12.29
C PRO A 472 31.28 14.08 -12.79
N GLY A 473 31.48 13.79 -14.07
CA GLY A 473 31.28 12.45 -14.65
C GLY A 473 29.99 12.26 -15.44
N GLY A 474 28.93 13.03 -15.14
CA GLY A 474 27.70 12.95 -15.92
C GLY A 474 26.95 11.63 -15.75
N CYS A 475 27.29 10.81 -14.76
CA CYS A 475 26.68 9.49 -14.57
C CYS A 475 26.46 9.16 -13.10
N TRP A 476 25.58 8.19 -12.84
CA TRP A 476 25.28 7.69 -11.51
C TRP A 476 24.90 6.20 -11.55
N ASP A 477 24.99 5.52 -10.41
CA ASP A 477 24.52 4.14 -10.28
C ASP A 477 23.93 3.88 -8.89
N ILE A 478 23.08 2.84 -8.79
CA ILE A 478 22.43 2.42 -7.55
C ILE A 478 23.46 1.75 -6.64
N CYS A 479 23.61 2.19 -5.41
CA CYS A 479 24.52 1.63 -4.43
C CYS A 479 24.17 0.18 -4.04
N GLN A 480 25.19 -0.60 -3.67
CA GLN A 480 24.97 -1.95 -3.16
C GLN A 480 24.28 -1.90 -1.79
N PRO A 481 23.30 -2.78 -1.56
CA PRO A 481 22.69 -2.94 -0.24
C PRO A 481 23.72 -3.58 0.70
N ASN A 482 24.10 -2.85 1.76
CA ASN A 482 25.07 -3.32 2.77
C ASN A 482 24.40 -4.13 3.91
N GLU A 483 23.10 -4.37 3.84
CA GLU A 483 22.29 -5.02 4.90
C GLU A 483 21.52 -6.22 4.35
N ASN A 484 21.42 -7.32 5.12
CA ASN A 484 20.70 -8.55 4.73
C ASN A 484 19.24 -8.28 4.33
N LEU A 485 18.56 -7.38 5.05
CA LEU A 485 17.20 -6.95 4.73
C LEU A 485 17.11 -6.37 3.32
N ALA A 486 17.99 -5.44 2.98
CA ALA A 486 17.97 -4.79 1.67
C ALA A 486 18.26 -5.78 0.52
N VAL A 487 19.07 -6.82 0.79
CA VAL A 487 19.27 -7.94 -0.14
C VAL A 487 17.98 -8.76 -0.34
N VAL A 488 17.26 -9.05 0.75
CA VAL A 488 15.95 -9.74 0.70
C VAL A 488 14.93 -8.88 -0.04
N GLU A 489 14.83 -7.60 0.26
CA GLU A 489 13.94 -6.65 -0.41
C GLU A 489 14.17 -6.58 -1.92
N ASP A 490 15.43 -6.50 -2.35
CA ASP A 490 15.81 -6.49 -3.76
C ASP A 490 15.44 -7.80 -4.45
N LEU A 491 15.66 -8.95 -3.78
CA LEU A 491 15.26 -10.25 -4.32
C LEU A 491 13.74 -10.35 -4.49
N LEU A 492 12.97 -9.97 -3.46
CA LEU A 492 11.50 -9.98 -3.49
C LEU A 492 10.98 -9.05 -4.60
N ARG A 493 11.52 -7.83 -4.68
CA ARG A 493 11.16 -6.85 -5.71
C ARG A 493 11.43 -7.40 -7.12
N ASN A 494 12.61 -7.98 -7.35
CA ASN A 494 12.97 -8.55 -8.65
C ASN A 494 12.09 -9.75 -9.04
N LEU A 495 11.74 -10.60 -8.08
CA LEU A 495 10.82 -11.71 -8.30
C LEU A 495 9.40 -11.24 -8.63
N SER A 496 8.98 -10.11 -8.05
CA SER A 496 7.66 -9.50 -8.23
C SER A 496 7.55 -8.53 -9.40
N ALA A 497 8.68 -8.16 -10.04
CA ALA A 497 8.72 -7.16 -11.11
C ALA A 497 8.13 -7.64 -12.47
N VAL A 498 7.63 -8.88 -12.54
CA VAL A 498 7.04 -9.42 -13.77
C VAL A 498 5.60 -8.95 -13.93
N CYS A 499 5.37 -8.08 -14.90
CA CYS A 499 4.01 -7.75 -15.33
C CYS A 499 3.56 -8.53 -16.56
N ALA A 500 2.24 -8.66 -16.66
CA ALA A 500 1.59 -8.84 -17.93
C ALA A 500 1.22 -7.45 -18.46
N THR A 501 1.87 -6.99 -19.53
CA THR A 501 1.38 -5.83 -20.27
C THR A 501 0.04 -6.22 -20.88
N THR A 502 -1.05 -5.80 -20.26
CA THR A 502 -2.40 -6.15 -20.69
C THR A 502 -2.85 -5.20 -21.78
N THR A 503 -3.68 -5.71 -22.69
CA THR A 503 -4.36 -4.87 -23.68
C THR A 503 -5.30 -3.89 -22.99
N ARG A 504 -5.59 -2.77 -23.68
CA ARG A 504 -6.59 -1.79 -23.26
C ARG A 504 -7.90 -2.49 -22.81
N PRO A 505 -8.49 -2.10 -21.65
CA PRO A 505 -9.72 -2.70 -21.16
C PRO A 505 -10.83 -2.57 -22.20
N SER A 506 -11.75 -3.53 -22.25
CA SER A 506 -12.89 -3.45 -23.16
C SER A 506 -13.70 -2.17 -22.92
N ALA A 507 -14.43 -1.72 -23.96
CA ALA A 507 -15.31 -0.56 -23.82
C ALA A 507 -16.32 -0.73 -22.67
N CYS A 508 -16.82 -1.95 -22.44
CA CYS A 508 -17.76 -2.19 -21.35
C CYS A 508 -17.08 -2.29 -19.98
N THR A 509 -15.84 -2.76 -19.90
CA THR A 509 -15.01 -2.66 -18.70
C THR A 509 -14.82 -1.20 -18.30
N LEU A 510 -14.43 -0.33 -19.23
CA LEU A 510 -14.32 1.11 -18.97
C LEU A 510 -15.65 1.75 -18.53
N GLU A 511 -16.76 1.35 -19.16
CA GLU A 511 -18.08 1.87 -18.84
C GLU A 511 -18.61 1.38 -17.48
N ALA A 512 -18.30 0.15 -17.06
CA ALA A 512 -18.63 -0.35 -15.72
C ALA A 512 -17.87 0.45 -14.64
N LEU A 513 -16.59 0.75 -14.90
CA LEU A 513 -15.72 1.51 -13.99
C LEU A 513 -16.13 2.99 -13.86
N ARG A 514 -16.76 3.56 -14.90
CA ARG A 514 -17.32 4.92 -14.88
C ARG A 514 -18.61 5.05 -14.06
N GLY A 515 -19.28 3.94 -13.72
CA GLY A 515 -20.50 3.96 -12.91
C GLY A 515 -21.62 4.77 -13.57
N SER A 516 -22.09 5.85 -12.91
CA SER A 516 -23.11 6.76 -13.45
C SER A 516 -22.57 7.71 -14.53
N GLU A 517 -21.24 7.91 -14.61
CA GLU A 517 -20.60 8.91 -15.47
C GLU A 517 -20.16 8.36 -16.83
N THR A 518 -21.11 7.73 -17.52
CA THR A 518 -20.88 6.93 -18.74
C THR A 518 -20.59 7.79 -19.97
N CYS A 519 -19.74 7.29 -20.87
CA CYS A 519 -19.40 7.95 -22.13
C CYS A 519 -20.06 7.29 -23.36
N GLY A 520 -20.75 6.16 -23.16
CA GLY A 520 -21.40 5.39 -24.23
C GLY A 520 -22.50 4.44 -23.73
N VAL A 521 -22.99 3.61 -24.65
CA VAL A 521 -24.19 2.77 -24.49
C VAL A 521 -23.81 1.30 -24.29
N CYS A 522 -22.89 0.95 -23.39
CA CYS A 522 -22.85 -0.45 -22.92
C CYS A 522 -24.14 -0.71 -22.13
N GLY A 523 -24.77 -1.86 -22.37
CA GLY A 523 -26.00 -2.24 -21.69
C GLY A 523 -25.74 -2.37 -20.18
N VAL A 524 -26.78 -2.13 -19.37
CA VAL A 524 -26.70 -2.27 -17.90
C VAL A 524 -26.29 -3.71 -17.51
N GLU A 525 -26.72 -4.70 -18.29
CA GLU A 525 -26.38 -6.12 -18.09
C GLU A 525 -24.88 -6.41 -18.31
N ASP A 526 -24.26 -5.82 -19.33
CA ASP A 526 -22.83 -6.02 -19.62
C ASP A 526 -21.93 -5.41 -18.54
N ARG A 527 -22.39 -4.35 -17.86
CA ARG A 527 -21.67 -3.70 -16.76
C ARG A 527 -21.75 -4.50 -15.46
N ALA A 528 -22.91 -5.11 -15.19
CA ALA A 528 -23.14 -5.93 -14.00
C ALA A 528 -22.28 -7.20 -13.96
N LEU A 529 -21.83 -7.69 -15.12
CA LEU A 529 -20.94 -8.86 -15.24
C LEU A 529 -19.48 -8.57 -14.82
N LEU A 530 -19.08 -7.30 -14.73
CA LEU A 530 -17.69 -6.87 -14.48
C LEU A 530 -17.46 -6.40 -13.04
N THR A 531 -18.55 -6.16 -12.33
CA THR A 531 -18.59 -5.99 -10.89
C THR A 531 -19.00 -7.32 -10.27
N PRO A 532 -18.43 -7.74 -9.12
CA PRO A 532 -19.08 -8.78 -8.33
C PRO A 532 -20.57 -8.43 -8.18
N ALA A 533 -21.47 -9.38 -8.40
CA ALA A 533 -22.94 -9.19 -8.47
C ALA A 533 -23.59 -8.67 -7.16
N ILE A 534 -22.77 -8.20 -6.22
CA ILE A 534 -23.01 -8.04 -4.80
C ILE A 534 -23.84 -6.78 -4.46
N LEU A 535 -24.08 -5.87 -5.41
CA LEU A 535 -24.74 -4.59 -5.12
C LEU A 535 -26.28 -4.61 -5.15
N ALA A 536 -26.94 -5.76 -5.26
CA ALA A 536 -28.39 -5.78 -5.53
C ALA A 536 -29.19 -6.88 -4.82
N THR A 537 -29.17 -6.94 -3.49
CA THR A 537 -30.36 -7.42 -2.75
C THR A 537 -30.53 -6.65 -1.43
N SER A 538 -31.36 -5.61 -1.46
CA SER A 538 -32.01 -5.06 -0.28
C SER A 538 -33.14 -6.00 0.12
N ASP A 539 -32.97 -6.79 1.19
CA ASP A 539 -34.07 -7.23 2.07
C ASP A 539 -33.52 -8.19 3.14
N SER A 540 -33.10 -7.62 4.27
CA SER A 540 -33.18 -8.29 5.57
C SER A 540 -33.33 -7.24 6.66
N THR A 541 -34.53 -7.14 7.21
CA THR A 541 -34.85 -6.31 8.37
C THR A 541 -34.07 -6.79 9.58
N TRP A 542 -33.44 -5.83 10.26
CA TRP A 542 -32.71 -6.00 11.50
C TRP A 542 -33.66 -6.33 12.66
N GLU A 543 -33.35 -7.40 13.38
CA GLU A 543 -33.44 -7.39 14.84
C GLU A 543 -31.99 -7.48 15.31
N ALA A 544 -31.40 -6.30 15.51
CA ALA A 544 -30.25 -6.21 16.40
C ALA A 544 -30.78 -6.62 17.77
N ASP A 545 -30.29 -7.72 18.34
CA ASP A 545 -30.26 -7.87 19.78
C ASP A 545 -29.33 -6.77 20.30
N GLY A 546 -29.91 -5.57 20.39
CA GLY A 546 -29.30 -4.42 21.01
C GLY A 546 -29.00 -4.82 22.44
N TYR A 547 -27.72 -4.87 22.77
CA TYR A 547 -27.30 -4.74 24.14
C TYR A 547 -27.69 -3.32 24.59
N SER A 548 -28.91 -3.17 25.09
CA SER A 548 -29.37 -1.92 25.68
C SER A 548 -28.60 -1.69 26.97
N ALA A 549 -27.65 -0.76 26.93
CA ALA A 549 -27.00 -0.24 28.11
C ALA A 549 -27.99 0.63 28.91
N THR A 550 -28.88 -0.02 29.67
CA THR A 550 -29.65 0.61 30.75
C THR A 550 -29.98 -0.42 31.83
N ASP A 551 -29.06 -0.66 32.77
CA ASP A 551 -29.40 -0.71 34.19
C ASP A 551 -28.11 -0.63 35.03
N ASP A 552 -27.76 0.60 35.40
CA ASP A 552 -26.84 0.89 36.49
C ASP A 552 -27.59 0.58 37.80
N THR A 553 -27.39 -0.63 38.32
CA THR A 553 -27.36 -0.95 39.76
C THR A 553 -27.24 -2.45 39.98
N ARG A 554 -26.01 -2.95 40.07
CA ARG A 554 -25.70 -4.06 40.97
C ARG A 554 -24.22 -4.08 41.30
N ASN A 555 -23.94 -3.37 42.39
CA ASN A 555 -22.82 -3.64 43.27
C ASN A 555 -23.01 -5.07 43.82
N ASP A 556 -22.10 -5.97 43.48
CA ASP A 556 -21.71 -7.11 44.33
C ASP A 556 -20.39 -7.66 43.77
N ASP A 557 -19.31 -7.21 44.41
CA ASP A 557 -18.02 -7.90 44.44
C ASP A 557 -18.23 -9.36 44.88
N LEU A 558 -17.60 -10.30 44.16
CA LEU A 558 -16.77 -11.41 44.67
C LEU A 558 -16.52 -12.44 43.56
N CYS A 559 -15.23 -12.66 43.25
CA CYS A 559 -14.59 -13.53 42.22
C CYS A 559 -14.23 -12.80 40.91
N ASP A 560 -13.16 -11.99 40.82
CA ASP A 560 -11.78 -12.08 41.34
C ASP A 560 -10.85 -13.04 40.52
N SER A 561 -9.72 -12.46 40.08
CA SER A 561 -8.44 -13.08 39.66
C SER A 561 -8.14 -13.52 38.20
N ARG A 562 -8.69 -12.90 37.14
CA ARG A 562 -8.22 -13.19 35.75
C ARG A 562 -7.49 -12.08 34.98
N PHE A 563 -7.35 -10.89 35.57
CA PHE A 563 -6.54 -9.82 35.01
C PHE A 563 -5.82 -9.10 36.15
N SER A 564 -4.63 -9.61 36.49
CA SER A 564 -3.70 -8.84 37.34
C SER A 564 -3.07 -7.76 36.46
N ASN A 565 -3.28 -6.50 36.83
CA ASN A 565 -2.63 -5.35 36.19
C ASN A 565 -1.18 -5.15 36.67
N GLU A 566 -0.54 -6.18 37.23
CA GLU A 566 0.89 -6.15 37.51
C GLU A 566 1.66 -6.34 36.19
N VAL A 567 2.13 -5.20 35.68
CA VAL A 567 3.04 -5.05 34.54
C VAL A 567 4.14 -6.13 34.58
N CYS A 568 4.07 -7.09 33.66
CA CYS A 568 5.17 -8.03 33.42
C CYS A 568 6.25 -7.32 32.61
N TYR A 569 7.33 -6.92 33.26
CA TYR A 569 8.47 -6.23 32.63
C TYR A 569 9.38 -7.15 31.81
N GLU A 570 9.16 -8.47 31.82
CA GLU A 570 9.98 -9.43 31.08
C GLU A 570 9.10 -10.55 30.49
N CYS A 571 9.14 -10.73 29.17
CA CYS A 571 8.61 -11.94 28.53
C CYS A 571 9.62 -13.09 28.76
N PRO A 572 9.22 -14.23 29.35
CA PRO A 572 10.03 -15.44 29.39
C PRO A 572 10.56 -15.80 28.00
N ALA A 573 11.81 -16.27 27.89
CA ALA A 573 12.40 -16.66 26.61
C ALA A 573 11.59 -17.74 25.85
N SER A 574 10.79 -18.54 26.57
CA SER A 574 9.83 -19.51 26.02
C SER A 574 8.58 -18.88 25.39
N MET A 575 8.40 -17.56 25.49
CA MET A 575 7.27 -16.78 24.97
C MET A 575 7.68 -15.90 23.77
N THR A 576 8.88 -16.12 23.22
CA THR A 576 9.35 -15.45 22.01
C THR A 576 9.02 -16.31 20.80
N PRO A 577 8.19 -15.82 19.85
CA PRO A 577 8.12 -16.41 18.52
C PRO A 577 9.54 -16.65 17.98
N SER A 578 9.74 -17.77 17.30
CA SER A 578 11.06 -18.20 16.79
C SER A 578 11.81 -17.14 15.98
N CYS A 579 11.09 -16.15 15.45
CA CYS A 579 11.60 -15.04 14.65
C CYS A 579 11.69 -13.68 15.36
N THR A 580 11.09 -13.51 16.54
CA THR A 580 11.15 -12.24 17.29
C THR A 580 12.29 -12.20 18.31
N LYS A 581 12.94 -13.35 18.58
CA LYS A 581 14.03 -13.47 19.55
C LYS A 581 15.16 -12.45 19.31
N GLU A 582 15.57 -12.25 18.06
CA GLU A 582 16.68 -11.35 17.71
C GLU A 582 16.28 -9.86 17.76
N LYS A 583 15.06 -9.51 17.30
CA LYS A 583 14.50 -8.15 17.41
C LYS A 583 14.25 -7.77 18.88
N CYS A 584 13.84 -8.73 19.71
CA CYS A 584 13.65 -8.53 21.15
C CYS A 584 14.99 -8.39 21.88
N GLU A 585 16.00 -9.21 21.57
CA GLU A 585 17.36 -9.08 22.11
C GLU A 585 18.00 -7.73 21.72
N THR A 586 17.71 -7.22 20.52
CA THR A 586 18.17 -5.90 20.05
C THR A 586 17.41 -4.76 20.72
N ALA A 587 16.09 -4.87 20.88
CA ALA A 587 15.28 -3.90 21.60
C ALA A 587 15.64 -3.82 23.09
N VAL A 588 15.99 -4.95 23.71
CA VAL A 588 16.49 -5.04 25.09
C VAL A 588 17.89 -4.44 25.19
N LYS A 589 18.79 -4.67 24.23
CA LYS A 589 20.11 -4.01 24.20
C LYS A 589 20.01 -2.50 24.03
N ASN A 590 19.16 -2.03 23.12
CA ASN A 590 18.95 -0.60 22.88
C ASN A 590 18.31 0.09 24.09
N ARG A 591 17.45 -0.61 24.86
CA ARG A 591 16.97 -0.12 26.17
C ARG A 591 18.05 -0.16 27.25
N GLN A 592 18.88 -1.19 27.31
CA GLN A 592 19.99 -1.27 28.26
C GLN A 592 21.10 -0.24 27.99
N GLU A 593 21.22 0.27 26.76
CA GLU A 593 22.10 1.40 26.42
C GLU A 593 21.45 2.76 26.71
N SER A 594 20.12 2.89 26.52
CA SER A 594 19.31 4.02 26.99
C SER A 594 19.32 4.17 28.53
N ASP A 595 19.23 3.05 29.26
CA ASP A 595 19.18 3.02 30.73
C ASP A 595 20.56 3.18 31.39
N LYS A 596 21.65 3.17 30.60
CA LYS A 596 22.99 3.54 31.09
C LYS A 596 23.28 5.04 31.07
N ALA A 597 22.37 5.87 30.56
CA ALA A 597 22.45 7.34 30.64
C ALA A 597 21.69 7.94 31.83
N GLY A 598 21.13 7.13 32.74
CA GLY A 598 20.27 7.59 33.83
C GLY A 598 20.60 6.97 35.20
N VAL A 599 21.86 6.94 35.61
CA VAL A 599 22.19 6.64 37.01
C VAL A 599 21.94 7.87 37.87
N CYS A 600 20.89 7.84 38.69
CA CYS A 600 20.93 8.37 40.05
C CYS A 600 19.86 7.72 40.95
N SER A 601 20.39 6.91 41.87
CA SER A 601 19.86 6.39 43.14
C SER A 601 18.55 6.93 43.71
N SER A 602 17.74 5.99 44.19
CA SER A 602 16.70 6.16 45.21
C SER A 602 17.21 6.82 46.50
N GLY A 603 16.48 7.82 46.99
CA GLY A 603 16.66 8.41 48.32
C GLY A 603 15.61 9.48 48.61
N SER A 604 14.59 9.11 49.39
CA SER A 604 13.53 9.97 49.91
C SER A 604 14.04 11.09 50.84
N SER A 605 13.60 12.33 50.66
CA SER A 605 13.07 13.21 51.73
C SER A 605 12.69 14.58 51.18
N GLU A 606 11.53 15.07 51.60
CA GLU A 606 11.00 16.42 51.41
C GLU A 606 12.08 17.51 51.62
N THR A 607 12.45 18.27 50.58
CA THR A 607 13.06 19.63 50.73
C THR A 607 13.15 20.49 49.46
N ASP A 608 12.57 20.11 48.31
CA ASP A 608 12.88 20.80 47.03
C ASP A 608 11.89 21.88 46.53
N VAL A 609 10.83 22.19 47.26
CA VAL A 609 9.89 23.24 46.80
C VAL A 609 10.44 24.66 47.02
N VAL A 610 11.32 24.87 48.01
CA VAL A 610 11.86 26.20 48.33
C VAL A 610 12.98 26.61 47.36
N LEU A 611 13.78 25.66 46.88
CA LEU A 611 14.89 25.94 45.96
C LEU A 611 14.40 26.34 44.57
N ILE A 612 13.35 25.66 44.07
CA ILE A 612 12.76 25.94 42.75
C ILE A 612 12.11 27.33 42.72
N VAL A 613 11.44 27.73 43.80
CA VAL A 613 10.85 29.08 43.91
C VAL A 613 11.93 30.16 43.97
N CYS A 614 13.05 29.93 44.66
CA CYS A 614 14.17 30.87 44.69
C CYS A 614 14.89 31.02 43.35
N VAL A 615 15.05 29.94 42.59
CA VAL A 615 15.68 29.97 41.26
C VAL A 615 14.79 30.70 40.25
N ILE A 616 13.47 30.46 40.27
CA ILE A 616 12.53 31.17 39.39
C ILE A 616 12.50 32.67 39.73
N LEU A 617 12.49 33.06 41.01
CA LEU A 617 12.57 34.46 41.43
C LEU A 617 13.90 35.12 41.01
N ALA A 618 15.02 34.41 41.08
CA ALA A 618 16.32 34.92 40.64
C ALA A 618 16.38 35.13 39.12
N VAL A 619 15.81 34.22 38.33
CA VAL A 619 15.76 34.32 36.85
C VAL A 619 14.82 35.46 36.41
N VAL A 620 13.68 35.64 37.09
CA VAL A 620 12.76 36.75 36.80
C VAL A 620 13.38 38.10 37.18
N LEU A 621 14.09 38.19 38.30
CA LEU A 621 14.80 39.42 38.70
C LEU A 621 15.98 39.73 37.76
N ALA A 622 16.74 38.72 37.31
CA ALA A 622 17.81 38.92 36.34
C ALA A 622 17.28 39.40 34.98
N SER A 623 16.14 38.86 34.53
CA SER A 623 15.48 39.25 33.28
C SER A 623 14.95 40.70 33.32
N LEU A 624 14.45 41.14 34.48
CA LEU A 624 14.01 42.54 34.68
C LEU A 624 15.18 43.53 34.70
N VAL A 625 16.34 43.13 35.23
CA VAL A 625 17.55 43.97 35.21
C VAL A 625 18.09 44.14 33.78
N VAL A 626 18.11 43.07 32.97
CA VAL A 626 18.53 43.14 31.56
C VAL A 626 17.57 44.01 30.74
N PHE A 627 16.26 43.93 31.00
CA PHE A 627 15.26 44.77 30.34
C PHE A 627 15.41 46.26 30.67
N PHE A 628 15.71 46.61 31.94
CA PHE A 628 15.95 48.00 32.33
C PHE A 628 17.30 48.55 31.85
N VAL A 629 18.34 47.72 31.75
CA VAL A 629 19.65 48.11 31.20
C VAL A 629 19.56 48.35 29.69
N CYS A 630 18.85 47.50 28.93
CA CYS A 630 18.62 47.70 27.50
C CYS A 630 17.77 48.94 27.20
N ARG A 631 16.77 49.23 28.04
CA ARG A 631 15.91 50.42 27.88
C ARG A 631 16.64 51.75 28.18
N LYS A 632 17.72 51.71 28.98
CA LYS A 632 18.56 52.89 29.28
C LYS A 632 19.60 53.16 28.18
N TYR A 633 19.99 52.14 27.40
CA TYR A 633 20.96 52.28 26.30
C TYR A 633 20.35 52.85 25.01
N PHE A 634 19.06 52.63 24.74
CA PHE A 634 18.39 53.09 23.51
C PHE A 634 17.73 54.48 23.57
N LYS A 635 17.92 55.25 24.65
CA LYS A 635 17.34 56.62 24.81
C LYS A 635 18.34 57.77 24.72
N ARG A 636 19.48 57.59 24.05
CA ARG A 636 20.40 58.69 23.70
C ARG A 636 20.88 58.61 22.26
N LYS A 637 20.09 59.14 21.32
CA LYS A 637 20.49 60.09 20.26
C LYS A 637 19.41 60.24 19.18
N SER A 638 18.69 61.34 19.26
CA SER A 638 17.98 62.04 18.17
C SER A 638 17.80 63.48 18.69
N ALA A 639 18.07 64.59 18.01
CA ALA A 639 18.29 64.95 16.59
C ALA A 639 19.10 66.30 16.56
N PRO A 640 18.91 67.28 15.63
CA PRO A 640 18.82 67.33 14.14
C PRO A 640 19.75 68.40 13.49
N MET A 641 19.86 68.49 12.15
CA MET A 641 19.89 69.75 11.33
C MET A 641 20.36 69.55 9.85
N GLY A 642 19.66 70.20 8.90
CA GLY A 642 20.29 71.13 7.93
C GLY A 642 20.53 70.72 6.47
N ASP A 643 19.54 71.06 5.62
CA ASP A 643 19.54 71.63 4.24
C ASP A 643 20.79 71.60 3.31
N GLY A 644 20.53 71.38 2.00
CA GLY A 644 21.37 71.88 0.89
C GLY A 644 21.67 70.96 -0.31
N GLY A 645 20.94 71.12 -1.43
CA GLY A 645 21.56 71.30 -2.77
C GLY A 645 21.71 70.11 -3.75
N ARG A 646 20.73 69.98 -4.67
CA ARG A 646 20.86 70.02 -6.16
C ARG A 646 21.89 69.11 -6.87
N ALA A 647 21.41 68.16 -7.68
CA ALA A 647 21.66 68.07 -9.13
C ALA A 647 20.98 66.84 -9.77
N SER A 648 20.27 67.09 -10.87
CA SER A 648 19.64 66.16 -11.80
C SER A 648 20.61 65.76 -12.92
N VAL A 649 20.59 64.49 -13.36
CA VAL A 649 20.93 64.07 -14.74
C VAL A 649 20.13 62.82 -15.11
N GLU A 650 19.62 62.84 -16.33
CA GLU A 650 18.75 61.92 -17.06
C GLU A 650 19.59 61.12 -18.09
N LEU A 651 18.99 60.12 -18.75
CA LEU A 651 19.43 59.43 -19.99
C LEU A 651 20.53 58.35 -19.80
N GLU A 652 20.61 57.23 -20.54
CA GLU A 652 19.94 56.77 -21.75
C GLU A 652 20.20 55.27 -21.98
N SER A 653 19.41 54.70 -22.90
CA SER A 653 19.50 53.41 -23.59
C SER A 653 20.85 53.06 -24.24
N THR A 654 21.09 51.78 -24.55
CA THR A 654 21.22 51.27 -25.95
C THR A 654 21.46 49.76 -26.06
N ASP A 655 20.95 49.22 -27.17
CA ASP A 655 21.04 47.88 -27.75
C ASP A 655 22.46 47.30 -27.95
N HIS A 656 22.57 45.97 -28.09
CA HIS A 656 23.12 45.38 -29.32
C HIS A 656 22.80 43.88 -29.53
N ASN A 657 22.55 43.56 -30.81
CA ASN A 657 22.32 42.26 -31.45
C ASN A 657 23.50 41.27 -31.35
N ASN A 658 23.20 39.97 -31.46
CA ASN A 658 23.89 39.09 -32.43
C ASN A 658 23.16 37.76 -32.69
N ILE A 659 23.10 37.37 -33.97
CA ILE A 659 22.74 36.06 -34.54
C ILE A 659 24.03 35.41 -35.10
N PRO A 660 24.17 34.07 -35.14
CA PRO A 660 24.25 33.34 -36.43
C PRO A 660 23.43 32.02 -36.39
N VAL A 661 22.56 31.67 -37.36
CA VAL A 661 22.74 31.05 -38.71
C VAL A 661 23.20 29.58 -38.75
N ALA A 662 22.24 28.72 -39.16
CA ALA A 662 22.26 27.53 -40.04
C ALA A 662 22.93 26.18 -39.68
N MET A 663 22.22 25.12 -40.10
CA MET A 663 22.39 23.66 -39.93
C MET A 663 23.64 23.06 -40.61
N PRO A 664 23.94 21.76 -40.37
CA PRO A 664 23.44 20.77 -41.33
C PRO A 664 22.86 19.48 -40.73
N VAL A 665 21.89 18.97 -41.46
CA VAL A 665 21.33 17.61 -41.45
C VAL A 665 22.46 16.57 -41.60
N ASN A 666 22.44 15.53 -40.76
CA ASN A 666 23.19 14.31 -41.03
C ASN A 666 22.33 13.08 -40.73
N VAL A 667 22.11 12.29 -41.79
CA VAL A 667 21.47 10.98 -41.81
C VAL A 667 22.58 9.92 -41.76
N PRO A 668 22.43 8.85 -40.96
CA PRO A 668 22.94 7.53 -41.32
C PRO A 668 21.75 6.54 -41.34
N GLN A 669 21.31 6.12 -42.52
CA GLN A 669 21.65 4.82 -43.15
C GLN A 669 21.48 3.59 -42.24
N HIS A 670 20.48 2.79 -42.64
CA HIS A 670 20.25 1.38 -42.37
C HIS A 670 21.47 0.56 -41.93
N VAL A 671 21.32 -0.13 -40.80
CA VAL A 671 22.01 -1.40 -40.53
C VAL A 671 20.99 -2.44 -40.10
N SER A 672 21.16 -3.61 -40.69
CA SER A 672 20.26 -4.75 -40.79
C SER A 672 20.14 -5.57 -39.51
N VAL A 673 18.95 -6.14 -39.33
CA VAL A 673 18.59 -7.21 -38.38
C VAL A 673 19.34 -8.51 -38.67
N PRO A 674 19.63 -9.31 -37.62
CA PRO A 674 19.25 -10.72 -37.60
C PRO A 674 18.46 -11.00 -36.29
N GLY A 675 17.25 -11.57 -36.29
CA GLY A 675 16.83 -12.78 -36.98
C GLY A 675 16.93 -13.96 -36.00
N ALA A 676 15.98 -14.09 -35.07
CA ALA A 676 15.80 -15.29 -34.25
C ALA A 676 14.36 -15.79 -34.39
N VAL A 677 14.26 -16.91 -35.10
CA VAL A 677 13.08 -17.71 -35.36
C VAL A 677 12.97 -18.74 -34.25
N THR A 678 11.81 -18.82 -33.59
CA THR A 678 11.33 -20.07 -32.97
C THR A 678 9.82 -20.15 -33.15
N GLN A 679 9.40 -20.85 -34.21
CA GLN A 679 8.10 -21.52 -34.28
C GLN A 679 8.10 -22.73 -33.35
N LEU A 680 6.94 -23.08 -32.79
CA LEU A 680 6.44 -24.46 -32.55
C LEU A 680 4.97 -24.38 -32.02
N PRO A 681 4.14 -25.44 -32.13
CA PRO A 681 3.09 -25.60 -33.15
C PRO A 681 1.63 -25.56 -32.61
N PRO A 682 0.59 -25.55 -33.48
CA PRO A 682 -0.80 -25.58 -33.06
C PRO A 682 -1.26 -27.02 -32.75
N TYR A 683 -1.88 -27.23 -31.58
CA TYR A 683 -2.55 -28.49 -31.27
C TYR A 683 -4.04 -28.42 -31.57
N SER A 684 -4.49 -29.37 -32.39
CA SER A 684 -5.82 -29.51 -32.95
C SER A 684 -6.87 -29.91 -31.94
N ALA A 685 -8.05 -29.29 -32.06
CA ALA A 685 -9.31 -29.81 -31.56
C ALA A 685 -9.64 -31.16 -32.19
N ASN A 686 -10.13 -32.11 -31.39
CA ASN A 686 -10.89 -33.25 -31.88
C ASN A 686 -12.06 -33.56 -30.94
N HIS A 687 -13.25 -33.55 -31.54
CA HIS A 687 -14.51 -34.05 -31.00
C HIS A 687 -14.45 -35.57 -30.73
N GLY A 688 -15.18 -36.04 -29.71
CA GLY A 688 -15.40 -37.47 -29.47
C GLY A 688 -16.30 -37.83 -28.29
N THR A 689 -17.62 -37.65 -28.46
CA THR A 689 -18.75 -38.49 -28.02
C THR A 689 -18.72 -39.34 -26.72
N ASN A 690 -19.72 -39.07 -25.86
CA ASN A 690 -20.61 -39.97 -25.09
C ASN A 690 -20.18 -41.41 -24.73
N ALA A 691 -20.24 -41.73 -23.43
CA ALA A 691 -20.81 -42.99 -22.94
C ALA A 691 -21.33 -42.86 -21.49
N TYR A 692 -22.64 -43.11 -21.34
CA TYR A 692 -23.34 -43.34 -20.08
C TYR A 692 -22.78 -44.56 -19.34
N HIS A 693 -22.67 -44.49 -18.00
CA HIS A 693 -22.99 -45.65 -17.16
C HIS A 693 -23.48 -45.22 -15.77
N SER A 694 -24.72 -45.61 -15.49
CA SER A 694 -25.42 -45.59 -14.22
C SER A 694 -24.83 -46.59 -13.22
N VAL A 695 -24.67 -46.20 -11.95
CA VAL A 695 -24.66 -47.15 -10.82
C VAL A 695 -25.53 -46.58 -9.70
N GLN A 696 -26.54 -47.37 -9.33
CA GLN A 696 -27.49 -47.14 -8.24
C GLN A 696 -26.87 -47.41 -6.85
N PRO A 697 -27.45 -46.86 -5.77
CA PRO A 697 -27.00 -47.01 -4.39
C PRO A 697 -27.68 -48.20 -3.67
N PRO A 698 -27.11 -48.67 -2.54
CA PRO A 698 -27.94 -49.34 -1.53
C PRO A 698 -27.55 -48.92 -0.09
N PRO A 699 -28.25 -49.37 0.97
CA PRO A 699 -29.62 -48.98 1.32
C PRO A 699 -29.75 -48.52 2.80
N HIS A 700 -30.88 -47.89 3.13
CA HIS A 700 -31.29 -47.54 4.50
C HIS A 700 -31.84 -48.72 5.32
N LEU A 701 -31.80 -48.55 6.66
CA LEU A 701 -32.75 -48.94 7.74
C LEU A 701 -32.13 -49.76 8.91
N PRO A 702 -32.69 -49.79 10.15
CA PRO A 702 -33.36 -48.72 10.93
C PRO A 702 -33.11 -48.73 12.49
N LEU A 703 -33.56 -47.65 13.16
CA LEU A 703 -34.15 -47.51 14.53
C LEU A 703 -33.36 -47.90 15.81
N SER A 704 -33.18 -46.95 16.75
CA SER A 704 -33.99 -46.84 17.99
C SER A 704 -33.48 -45.75 18.95
N SER A 705 -34.42 -45.11 19.64
CA SER A 705 -34.27 -44.12 20.70
C SER A 705 -33.93 -44.74 22.07
N GLN A 706 -33.11 -44.09 22.89
CA GLN A 706 -33.41 -43.72 24.30
C GLN A 706 -32.24 -42.96 24.98
N GLY A 707 -32.56 -41.76 25.48
CA GLY A 707 -32.17 -41.13 26.75
C GLY A 707 -30.73 -41.20 27.31
N GLY A 708 -30.17 -40.02 27.59
CA GLY A 708 -29.04 -39.85 28.52
C GLY A 708 -28.50 -38.44 28.57
N ASN A 709 -29.07 -37.60 29.43
CA ASN A 709 -28.68 -36.21 29.68
C ASN A 709 -27.52 -36.16 30.69
N SER A 710 -26.36 -35.57 30.37
CA SER A 710 -25.41 -35.05 31.37
C SER A 710 -24.33 -34.13 30.76
N GLY A 711 -24.52 -32.83 30.96
CA GLY A 711 -23.51 -31.85 31.36
C GLY A 711 -22.17 -31.77 30.62
N SER A 712 -22.05 -30.81 29.71
CA SER A 712 -20.98 -29.80 29.77
C SER A 712 -21.45 -28.56 29.01
N HIS A 713 -21.68 -27.45 29.72
CA HIS A 713 -21.86 -26.16 29.05
C HIS A 713 -20.48 -25.70 28.58
N GLN A 714 -20.07 -26.16 27.39
CA GLN A 714 -19.11 -25.39 26.59
C GLN A 714 -19.84 -24.10 26.20
N ALA A 715 -19.32 -22.96 26.67
CA ALA A 715 -19.72 -21.68 26.12
C ALA A 715 -19.38 -21.71 24.63
N GLN A 716 -20.40 -21.82 23.77
CA GLN A 716 -20.22 -21.72 22.33
C GLN A 716 -19.75 -20.30 22.04
N ALA A 717 -18.60 -20.17 21.39
CA ALA A 717 -18.15 -18.90 20.86
C ALA A 717 -19.24 -18.33 19.94
N PRO A 718 -19.53 -17.01 19.96
CA PRO A 718 -20.46 -16.41 19.02
C PRO A 718 -19.95 -16.64 17.59
N ILE A 719 -20.64 -17.54 16.91
CA ILE A 719 -20.52 -17.81 15.49
C ILE A 719 -21.45 -16.81 14.82
N TYR A 720 -20.98 -16.10 13.81
CA TYR A 720 -21.91 -15.49 12.88
C TYR A 720 -22.71 -16.62 12.24
N THR A 721 -23.96 -16.76 12.67
CA THR A 721 -24.92 -17.68 12.08
C THR A 721 -25.70 -16.86 11.07
N PHE A 722 -25.49 -17.11 9.79
CA PHE A 722 -26.05 -16.32 8.69
C PHE A 722 -27.16 -17.06 7.95
#